data_AF-A0A6P7T7K6-F1
#
_entry.id   AF-A0A6P7T7K6-F1
#
_cell.length_a   1.000
_cell.length_b   1.000
_cell.length_c   1.000
_cell.angle_alpha   90.00
_cell.angle_beta   90.00
_cell.angle_gamma   90.00
#
_symmetry.space_group_name_H-M   'P 1'
#
loop_
_entity.id
_entity.type
_entity.pdbx_description
1 polymer ?
#
loop_
_entity_poly.entity_id
_entity_poly.type
_entity_poly.pdbx_seq_one_letter_code
_entity_poly.pdbx_strand_id
1 'polypeptide(L)'
;MARKFDIRRALDLYRCHQLTREGEDLLYLDINDKFLQEELQTEKFTILGGRDSGGAAIALFTARYHFPTLTSHQNVLKALIYQLDAALESFETQKHGLVFIYDMTDSKYGNFDYNLSIKILNMLKGAYPARLKKVLIVAAPLWFKASFRILQLFLREKLRDRVFTVAVSELPFHIPCESLPKQLGGHLVPNHNTWLKLCFLVATNQDPDMSFYFNNQSLQQVSESKEAMQSSDSAETETNIFASDFDSSEETSRETVSEKYNEEEKEKEGEEQRIRSEKEVIVEKETPVVVQRMHSADTRSAAAADTRKRSSDTFSPVDENQSPITDPSHPCKRRPVSLDSQTYEESLHMADDSGIDIETLADHVRKLRKKGLRQEYLNIRSESPTGTFYVSKAKCNLPKNRYLDVLCYDHSRVVISMVDGDPNSDYINANFVDGYKQKNAYITTQGCLSRTTGDFWRMVWEQKCLVIVMLTRIMERNRLKCEQYWPLETDTYETYDHFVVHNSCVKQSSDYQVSTLILKNNKTGEERVIQHMQFIRWPDYGVPHKAEAFLQFLSKVRTLQAEAVQDLGDSWHGHPLGPPIVVHCSAGIGRTGTLITIDINIHRLEDIGTVNTYQTVRKIRSQRAFSIQVPDQYVFCHLALIEYAVNTGQLQNKWLDLESDSDSDD
;
A
#
# COMPACT_ATOMS: atom_id res chain seq x y z
N MET A 1 27.72 11.02 -20.87
CA MET A 1 28.67 11.85 -20.08
C MET A 1 28.41 11.73 -18.59
N ALA A 2 29.43 11.81 -17.72
CA ALA A 2 29.25 11.85 -16.26
C ALA A 2 28.83 13.25 -15.79
N ARG A 3 27.55 13.42 -15.39
CA ARG A 3 27.01 14.70 -14.95
C ARG A 3 27.71 15.18 -13.67
N LYS A 4 28.22 16.42 -13.66
CA LYS A 4 29.09 16.98 -12.60
C LYS A 4 30.39 16.18 -12.35
N PHE A 5 30.87 15.40 -13.33
CA PHE A 5 32.02 14.49 -13.18
C PHE A 5 31.84 13.42 -12.08
N ASP A 6 30.59 13.11 -11.69
CA ASP A 6 30.24 12.05 -10.75
C ASP A 6 30.33 10.68 -11.45
N ILE A 7 31.55 10.13 -11.49
CA ILE A 7 31.87 8.86 -12.18
C ILE A 7 31.10 7.67 -11.56
N ARG A 8 30.96 7.62 -10.23
CA ARG A 8 30.26 6.53 -9.54
C ARG A 8 28.80 6.48 -10.00
N ARG A 9 28.10 7.61 -9.90
CA ARG A 9 26.72 7.74 -10.39
C ARG A 9 26.56 7.46 -11.88
N ALA A 10 27.56 7.79 -12.70
CA ALA A 10 27.54 7.47 -14.13
C ALA A 10 27.61 5.96 -14.38
N LEU A 11 28.46 5.24 -13.63
CA LEU A 11 28.55 3.77 -13.66
C LEU A 11 27.29 3.11 -13.11
N ASP A 12 26.70 3.65 -12.04
CA ASP A 12 25.45 3.15 -11.47
C ASP A 12 24.28 3.30 -12.46
N LEU A 13 24.17 4.46 -13.12
CA LEU A 13 23.17 4.68 -14.18
C LEU A 13 23.39 3.76 -15.40
N TYR A 14 24.64 3.51 -15.79
CA TYR A 14 24.97 2.57 -16.86
C TYR A 14 24.58 1.12 -16.49
N ARG A 15 24.87 0.68 -15.27
CA ARG A 15 24.46 -0.63 -14.75
C ARG A 15 22.94 -0.77 -14.69
N CYS A 16 22.23 0.25 -14.18
CA CYS A 16 20.77 0.26 -14.18
C CYS A 16 20.19 0.24 -15.60
N HIS A 17 20.84 0.86 -16.60
CA HIS A 17 20.44 0.77 -18.00
C HIS A 17 20.60 -0.66 -18.53
N GLN A 18 21.77 -1.29 -18.37
CA GLN A 18 22.03 -2.66 -18.81
C GLN A 18 21.05 -3.66 -18.17
N LEU A 19 20.91 -3.66 -16.84
CA LEU A 19 19.98 -4.52 -16.10
C LEU A 19 18.51 -4.34 -16.53
N THR A 20 18.11 -3.12 -16.92
CA THR A 20 16.75 -2.86 -17.43
C THR A 20 16.58 -3.33 -18.87
N ARG A 21 17.64 -3.34 -19.69
CA ARG A 21 17.59 -3.96 -21.02
C ARG A 21 17.62 -5.49 -20.95
N GLU A 22 18.32 -6.06 -19.98
CA GLU A 22 18.32 -7.50 -19.70
C GLU A 22 16.93 -7.98 -19.24
N GLY A 23 16.36 -7.37 -18.19
CA GLY A 23 15.11 -7.79 -17.57
C GLY A 23 13.82 -7.59 -18.38
N GLU A 24 13.91 -6.97 -19.56
CA GLU A 24 12.79 -6.74 -20.50
C GLU A 24 13.09 -7.31 -21.91
N ASP A 25 14.21 -8.03 -22.08
CA ASP A 25 14.76 -8.52 -23.36
C ASP A 25 14.83 -7.41 -24.44
N LEU A 26 15.75 -6.48 -24.25
CA LEU A 26 16.00 -5.29 -25.07
C LEU A 26 17.49 -5.16 -25.46
N LEU A 27 18.30 -6.20 -25.21
CA LEU A 27 19.71 -6.25 -25.58
C LEU A 27 19.90 -6.44 -27.09
N TYR A 28 19.02 -7.21 -27.73
CA TYR A 28 19.00 -7.43 -29.18
C TYR A 28 17.67 -6.92 -29.75
N LEU A 29 17.75 -6.04 -30.75
CA LEU A 29 16.61 -5.48 -31.47
C LEU A 29 16.72 -5.94 -32.92
N ASP A 30 16.12 -7.09 -33.24
CA ASP A 30 16.14 -7.57 -34.62
C ASP A 30 15.24 -6.69 -35.49
N ILE A 31 15.84 -5.95 -36.40
CA ILE A 31 15.15 -5.05 -37.31
C ILE A 31 14.26 -5.81 -38.32
N ASN A 32 14.44 -7.13 -38.45
CA ASN A 32 13.65 -8.01 -39.29
C ASN A 32 12.52 -8.69 -38.51
N ASP A 33 12.40 -8.46 -37.19
CA ASP A 33 11.26 -8.94 -36.40
C ASP A 33 9.97 -8.32 -36.94
N LYS A 34 9.06 -9.20 -37.39
CA LYS A 34 7.79 -8.79 -38.01
C LYS A 34 6.92 -7.99 -37.05
N PHE A 35 6.89 -8.34 -35.77
CA PHE A 35 6.07 -7.65 -34.77
C PHE A 35 6.67 -6.30 -34.38
N LEU A 36 8.01 -6.16 -34.36
CA LEU A 36 8.67 -4.86 -34.22
C LEU A 36 8.35 -3.95 -35.42
N GLN A 37 8.40 -4.48 -36.64
CA GLN A 37 8.04 -3.72 -37.85
C GLN A 37 6.56 -3.31 -37.86
N GLU A 38 5.64 -4.21 -37.51
CA GLU A 38 4.21 -3.90 -37.38
C GLU A 38 3.93 -2.87 -36.27
N GLU A 39 4.64 -2.95 -35.14
CA GLU A 39 4.52 -1.98 -34.05
C GLU A 39 5.05 -0.58 -34.44
N LEU A 40 6.19 -0.50 -35.14
CA LEU A 40 6.72 0.76 -35.68
C LEU A 40 5.76 1.38 -36.70
N GLN A 41 5.20 0.58 -37.62
CA GLN A 41 4.25 1.03 -38.65
C GLN A 41 2.92 1.58 -38.11
N THR A 42 2.63 1.44 -36.82
CA THR A 42 1.43 2.06 -36.21
C THR A 42 1.52 3.59 -36.07
N GLU A 43 2.72 4.17 -36.20
CA GLU A 43 3.04 5.58 -35.91
C GLU A 43 2.64 6.03 -34.48
N LYS A 44 2.28 5.12 -33.57
CA LYS A 44 1.83 5.46 -32.20
C LYS A 44 2.94 6.06 -31.34
N PHE A 45 4.20 5.88 -31.72
CA PHE A 45 5.34 6.57 -31.15
C PHE A 45 6.29 7.07 -32.24
N THR A 46 6.70 8.33 -32.17
CA THR A 46 7.70 8.93 -33.06
C THR A 46 8.54 9.98 -32.33
N ILE A 47 9.74 10.25 -32.84
CA ILE A 47 10.42 11.52 -32.59
C ILE A 47 9.97 12.54 -33.64
N LEU A 48 9.82 13.80 -33.25
CA LEU A 48 9.50 14.90 -34.18
C LEU A 48 10.79 15.57 -34.67
N GLY A 49 10.79 16.06 -35.91
CA GLY A 49 11.88 16.89 -36.48
C GLY A 49 11.99 18.29 -35.87
N GLY A 50 11.15 18.63 -34.89
CA GLY A 50 11.23 19.84 -34.10
C GLY A 50 11.97 19.67 -32.78
N ARG A 51 12.23 20.79 -32.10
CA ARG A 51 12.85 20.83 -30.76
C ARG A 51 12.09 21.80 -29.86
N ASP A 52 12.18 21.59 -28.55
CA ASP A 52 11.68 22.58 -27.60
C ASP A 52 12.56 23.85 -27.60
N SER A 53 12.05 24.94 -27.00
CA SER A 53 12.71 26.26 -26.95
C SER A 53 14.06 26.28 -26.20
N GLY A 54 14.53 25.14 -25.69
CA GLY A 54 15.90 24.97 -25.20
C GLY A 54 16.52 23.67 -25.69
N GLY A 55 16.33 23.36 -26.99
CA GLY A 55 17.09 22.38 -27.77
C GLY A 55 16.78 20.90 -27.55
N ALA A 56 15.84 20.54 -26.67
CA ALA A 56 15.50 19.13 -26.41
C ALA A 56 14.69 18.55 -27.58
N ALA A 57 15.00 17.31 -27.99
CA ALA A 57 14.20 16.61 -28.99
C ALA A 57 12.84 16.20 -28.40
N ILE A 58 11.82 16.14 -29.25
CA ILE A 58 10.43 15.90 -28.83
C ILE A 58 10.04 14.48 -29.22
N ALA A 59 9.77 13.64 -28.23
CA ALA A 59 9.23 12.30 -28.38
C ALA A 59 7.70 12.35 -28.20
N LEU A 60 6.94 11.97 -29.22
CA LEU A 60 5.48 11.98 -29.23
C LEU A 60 4.93 10.55 -29.17
N PHE A 61 4.04 10.28 -28.22
CA PHE A 61 3.23 9.06 -28.16
C PHE A 61 1.75 9.42 -28.30
N THR A 62 1.07 8.78 -29.25
CA THR A 62 -0.32 9.07 -29.64
C THR A 62 -1.24 7.98 -29.11
N ALA A 63 -1.90 8.24 -27.98
CA ALA A 63 -2.62 7.20 -27.22
C ALA A 63 -3.75 6.54 -28.02
N ARG A 64 -4.51 7.29 -28.84
CA ARG A 64 -5.61 6.75 -29.68
C ARG A 64 -5.19 5.65 -30.69
N TYR A 65 -3.90 5.51 -30.99
CA TYR A 65 -3.37 4.44 -31.86
C TYR A 65 -2.83 3.23 -31.06
N HIS A 66 -2.76 3.31 -29.73
CA HIS A 66 -2.40 2.17 -28.90
C HIS A 66 -3.63 1.30 -28.60
N PHE A 67 -3.53 0.00 -28.88
CA PHE A 67 -4.54 -1.01 -28.59
C PHE A 67 -3.87 -2.15 -27.83
N PRO A 68 -4.05 -2.27 -26.50
CA PRO A 68 -3.32 -3.24 -25.66
C PRO A 68 -3.59 -4.70 -26.04
N THR A 69 -4.71 -4.98 -26.70
CA THR A 69 -5.11 -6.31 -27.18
C THR A 69 -4.43 -6.73 -28.50
N LEU A 70 -3.72 -5.82 -29.18
CA LEU A 70 -3.12 -6.06 -30.50
C LEU A 70 -1.58 -6.05 -30.49
N THR A 71 -0.93 -5.79 -29.35
CA THR A 71 0.53 -5.72 -29.23
C THR A 71 0.98 -6.06 -27.81
N SER A 72 2.19 -6.58 -27.64
CA SER A 72 2.75 -6.86 -26.31
C SER A 72 3.44 -5.63 -25.73
N HIS A 73 3.51 -5.49 -24.40
CA HIS A 73 4.33 -4.46 -23.76
C HIS A 73 5.78 -4.46 -24.30
N GLN A 74 6.31 -5.65 -24.57
CA GLN A 74 7.67 -5.85 -25.03
C GLN A 74 7.88 -5.27 -26.44
N ASN A 75 6.96 -5.50 -27.37
CA ASN A 75 7.05 -4.98 -28.74
C ASN A 75 7.03 -3.45 -28.72
N VAL A 76 6.13 -2.85 -27.92
CA VAL A 76 6.06 -1.39 -27.77
C VAL A 76 7.34 -0.82 -27.16
N LEU A 77 7.93 -1.49 -26.16
CA LEU A 77 9.21 -1.08 -25.56
C LEU A 77 10.39 -1.23 -26.52
N LYS A 78 10.45 -2.32 -27.32
CA LYS A 78 11.42 -2.50 -28.40
C LYS A 78 11.31 -1.36 -29.42
N ALA A 79 10.10 -1.03 -29.87
CA ALA A 79 9.85 0.07 -30.81
C ALA A 79 10.18 1.47 -30.25
N LEU A 80 9.87 1.72 -28.97
CA LEU A 80 10.23 2.95 -28.25
C LEU A 80 11.75 3.13 -28.18
N ILE A 81 12.47 2.09 -27.74
CA ILE A 81 13.92 2.16 -27.50
C ILE A 81 14.68 2.21 -28.82
N TYR A 82 14.28 1.43 -29.82
CA TYR A 82 14.82 1.49 -31.17
C TYR A 82 14.85 2.92 -31.73
N GLN A 83 13.77 3.68 -31.52
CA GLN A 83 13.69 5.08 -31.94
C GLN A 83 14.42 6.05 -30.99
N LEU A 84 14.34 5.84 -29.67
CA LEU A 84 14.98 6.71 -28.68
C LEU A 84 16.52 6.62 -28.72
N ASP A 85 17.07 5.42 -28.97
CA ASP A 85 18.51 5.19 -29.07
C ASP A 85 19.07 5.96 -30.29
N ALA A 86 18.41 5.87 -31.45
CA ALA A 86 18.76 6.68 -32.62
C ALA A 86 18.68 8.20 -32.36
N ALA A 87 17.72 8.66 -31.52
CA ALA A 87 17.64 10.07 -31.14
C ALA A 87 18.81 10.55 -30.26
N LEU A 88 19.52 9.63 -29.59
CA LEU A 88 20.69 9.95 -28.79
C LEU A 88 22.00 10.07 -29.57
N GLU A 89 22.08 9.62 -30.83
CA GLU A 89 23.24 9.94 -31.68
C GLU A 89 23.33 11.45 -31.99
N SER A 90 22.20 12.16 -31.93
CA SER A 90 22.21 13.62 -32.00
C SER A 90 22.82 14.25 -30.73
N PHE A 91 24.03 14.81 -30.85
CA PHE A 91 24.73 15.55 -29.79
C PHE A 91 23.84 16.59 -29.07
N GLU A 92 23.04 17.36 -29.82
CA GLU A 92 22.12 18.35 -29.23
C GLU A 92 21.03 17.70 -28.37
N THR A 93 20.59 16.49 -28.71
CA THR A 93 19.68 15.69 -27.88
C THR A 93 20.37 15.13 -26.64
N GLN A 94 21.63 14.67 -26.72
CA GLN A 94 22.39 14.27 -25.52
C GLN A 94 22.58 15.43 -24.53
N LYS A 95 22.85 16.62 -25.07
CA LYS A 95 23.14 17.88 -24.35
C LYS A 95 21.90 18.47 -23.68
N HIS A 96 20.80 18.60 -24.41
CA HIS A 96 19.58 19.26 -23.93
C HIS A 96 18.55 18.30 -23.35
N GLY A 97 18.54 17.04 -23.81
CA GLY A 97 17.64 15.99 -23.37
C GLY A 97 16.41 15.80 -24.25
N LEU A 98 15.37 15.23 -23.64
CA LEU A 98 14.10 14.88 -24.27
C LEU A 98 12.94 15.62 -23.61
N VAL A 99 11.97 16.05 -24.43
CA VAL A 99 10.60 16.29 -23.97
C VAL A 99 9.73 15.12 -24.46
N PHE A 100 8.88 14.59 -23.58
CA PHE A 100 7.92 13.55 -23.94
C PHE A 100 6.52 14.13 -24.00
N ILE A 101 5.79 13.91 -25.10
CA ILE A 101 4.39 14.30 -25.27
C ILE A 101 3.55 13.01 -25.30
N TYR A 102 2.56 12.92 -24.43
CA TYR A 102 1.55 11.87 -24.44
C TYR A 102 0.24 12.52 -24.90
N ASP A 103 -0.05 12.40 -26.19
CA ASP A 103 -1.28 12.91 -26.81
C ASP A 103 -2.45 11.97 -26.52
N MET A 104 -3.41 12.47 -25.74
CA MET A 104 -4.63 11.75 -25.39
C MET A 104 -5.86 12.20 -26.18
N THR A 105 -5.70 13.08 -27.16
CA THR A 105 -6.80 13.58 -28.00
C THR A 105 -7.51 12.40 -28.67
N ASP A 106 -8.84 12.35 -28.52
CA ASP A 106 -9.74 11.29 -28.96
C ASP A 106 -9.43 9.87 -28.43
N SER A 107 -8.59 9.74 -27.40
CA SER A 107 -8.31 8.44 -26.76
C SER A 107 -9.44 7.97 -25.85
N LYS A 108 -9.70 6.66 -25.87
CA LYS A 108 -10.70 5.98 -25.04
C LYS A 108 -9.99 5.23 -23.90
N TYR A 109 -10.74 4.84 -22.87
CA TYR A 109 -10.18 4.05 -21.76
C TYR A 109 -9.47 2.77 -22.24
N GLY A 110 -10.04 2.07 -23.22
CA GLY A 110 -9.42 0.89 -23.85
C GLY A 110 -8.15 1.15 -24.69
N ASN A 111 -7.73 2.41 -24.85
CA ASN A 111 -6.41 2.77 -25.40
C ASN A 111 -5.34 2.95 -24.31
N PHE A 112 -5.72 2.99 -23.03
CA PHE A 112 -4.80 3.28 -21.93
C PHE A 112 -4.23 2.01 -21.31
N ASP A 113 -2.96 1.75 -21.60
CA ASP A 113 -2.18 0.72 -20.93
C ASP A 113 -1.43 1.29 -19.71
N TYR A 114 -1.95 0.98 -18.53
CA TYR A 114 -1.37 1.35 -17.25
C TYR A 114 -0.01 0.65 -16.97
N ASN A 115 0.14 -0.62 -17.37
CA ASN A 115 1.32 -1.42 -17.06
C ASN A 115 2.50 -1.03 -17.95
N LEU A 116 2.27 -0.88 -19.26
CA LEU A 116 3.20 -0.27 -20.20
C LEU A 116 3.58 1.14 -19.75
N SER A 117 2.62 1.97 -19.34
CA SER A 117 2.89 3.33 -18.83
C SER A 117 3.88 3.30 -17.64
N ILE A 118 3.76 2.34 -16.73
CA ILE A 118 4.72 2.15 -15.64
C ILE A 118 6.10 1.73 -16.15
N LYS A 119 6.19 0.79 -17.11
CA LYS A 119 7.47 0.36 -17.70
C LYS A 119 8.20 1.52 -18.39
N ILE A 120 7.51 2.25 -19.26
CA ILE A 120 8.03 3.46 -19.95
C ILE A 120 8.51 4.50 -18.94
N LEU A 121 7.70 4.80 -17.92
CA LEU A 121 8.07 5.79 -16.90
C LEU A 121 9.24 5.34 -16.03
N ASN A 122 9.39 4.04 -15.74
CA ASN A 122 10.55 3.54 -14.99
C ASN A 122 11.84 3.60 -15.81
N MET A 123 11.79 3.20 -17.08
CA MET A 123 12.88 3.34 -18.05
C MET A 123 13.39 4.79 -18.08
N LEU A 124 12.54 5.74 -18.46
CA LEU A 124 12.91 7.17 -18.63
C LEU A 124 13.34 7.89 -17.33
N LYS A 125 13.04 7.33 -16.15
CA LYS A 125 13.25 7.97 -14.82
C LYS A 125 14.58 7.63 -14.17
N GLY A 126 15.30 6.63 -14.65
CA GLY A 126 16.57 6.21 -14.04
C GLY A 126 17.35 5.10 -14.74
N ALA A 127 16.82 4.51 -15.80
CA ALA A 127 17.48 3.44 -16.55
C ALA A 127 17.66 3.77 -18.05
N TYR A 128 17.36 5.01 -18.47
CA TYR A 128 17.60 5.46 -19.84
C TYR A 128 18.65 6.58 -19.87
N PRO A 129 19.65 6.56 -20.77
CA PRO A 129 20.79 7.49 -20.75
C PRO A 129 20.47 8.95 -21.15
N ALA A 130 19.19 9.29 -21.38
CA ALA A 130 18.74 10.65 -21.71
C ALA A 130 18.32 11.49 -20.48
N ARG A 131 18.46 12.82 -20.58
CA ARG A 131 17.83 13.76 -19.63
C ARG A 131 16.37 13.99 -20.01
N LEU A 132 15.41 13.38 -19.30
CA LEU A 132 14.01 13.78 -19.40
C LEU A 132 13.81 15.21 -18.84
N LYS A 133 13.50 16.17 -19.72
CA LYS A 133 13.40 17.62 -19.45
C LYS A 133 11.99 18.04 -19.05
N LYS A 134 10.98 17.59 -19.80
CA LYS A 134 9.54 17.81 -19.55
C LYS A 134 8.74 16.59 -20.02
N VAL A 135 7.59 16.33 -19.40
CA VAL A 135 6.53 15.45 -19.90
C VAL A 135 5.26 16.29 -20.02
N LEU A 136 4.57 16.18 -21.15
CA LEU A 136 3.37 16.92 -21.49
C LEU A 136 2.26 15.92 -21.79
N ILE A 137 1.21 15.91 -20.97
CA ILE A 137 0.03 15.07 -21.17
C ILE A 137 -1.04 15.96 -21.75
N VAL A 138 -1.39 15.73 -23.02
CA VAL A 138 -2.21 16.65 -23.82
C VAL A 138 -3.62 16.11 -23.95
N ALA A 139 -4.63 16.96 -23.77
CA ALA A 139 -6.06 16.63 -23.90
C ALA A 139 -6.52 15.46 -23.01
N ALA A 140 -5.94 15.34 -21.81
CA ALA A 140 -6.25 14.29 -20.84
C ALA A 140 -7.76 14.17 -20.54
N PRO A 141 -8.43 13.06 -20.91
CA PRO A 141 -9.85 12.87 -20.63
C PRO A 141 -10.15 12.83 -19.12
N LEU A 142 -11.40 13.05 -18.73
CA LEU A 142 -11.80 13.03 -17.31
C LEU A 142 -11.48 11.70 -16.61
N TRP A 143 -11.60 10.56 -17.30
CA TRP A 143 -11.21 9.25 -16.77
C TRP A 143 -9.71 9.14 -16.49
N PHE A 144 -8.86 9.85 -17.25
CA PHE A 144 -7.41 9.84 -17.05
C PHE A 144 -7.02 10.62 -15.78
N LYS A 145 -7.86 11.50 -15.22
CA LYS A 145 -7.59 12.13 -13.91
C LYS A 145 -7.40 11.08 -12.80
N ALA A 146 -8.15 9.97 -12.86
CA ALA A 146 -8.00 8.87 -11.92
C ALA A 146 -6.70 8.08 -12.18
N SER A 147 -6.50 7.53 -13.39
CA SER A 147 -5.32 6.73 -13.68
C SER A 147 -4.00 7.51 -13.60
N PHE A 148 -4.00 8.80 -13.90
CA PHE A 148 -2.83 9.67 -13.73
C PHE A 148 -2.46 9.87 -12.27
N ARG A 149 -3.44 10.07 -11.37
CA ARG A 149 -3.17 10.09 -9.91
C ARG A 149 -2.48 8.80 -9.48
N ILE A 150 -2.88 7.65 -10.03
CA ILE A 150 -2.25 6.35 -9.75
C ILE A 150 -0.82 6.27 -10.33
N LEU A 151 -0.59 6.71 -11.59
CA LEU A 151 0.73 6.76 -12.21
C LEU A 151 1.70 7.71 -11.47
N GLN A 152 1.21 8.88 -11.01
CA GLN A 152 2.00 9.83 -10.23
C GLN A 152 2.59 9.21 -8.96
N LEU A 153 1.94 8.20 -8.35
CA LEU A 153 2.48 7.50 -7.17
C LEU A 153 3.86 6.86 -7.45
N PHE A 154 4.14 6.47 -8.69
CA PHE A 154 5.43 5.89 -9.11
C PHE A 154 6.44 6.93 -9.58
N LEU A 155 6.02 8.15 -9.90
CA LEU A 155 6.92 9.26 -10.23
C LEU A 155 7.65 9.75 -8.97
N ARG A 156 8.98 9.82 -9.05
CA ARG A 156 9.81 10.54 -8.06
C ARG A 156 9.44 12.02 -8.10
N GLU A 157 9.42 12.66 -6.95
CA GLU A 157 9.17 14.10 -6.73
C GLU A 157 9.79 14.99 -7.82
N LYS A 158 11.13 14.97 -7.96
CA LYS A 158 11.91 15.73 -8.97
C LYS A 158 11.63 15.40 -10.45
N LEU A 159 10.69 14.50 -10.73
CA LEU A 159 10.12 14.22 -12.04
C LEU A 159 8.64 14.63 -12.13
N ARG A 160 7.86 14.59 -11.02
CA ARG A 160 6.51 15.18 -10.95
C ARG A 160 6.54 16.66 -11.30
N ASP A 161 7.54 17.39 -10.80
CA ASP A 161 7.83 18.80 -11.13
C ASP A 161 8.09 19.07 -12.63
N ARG A 162 8.08 18.03 -13.47
CA ARG A 162 8.28 18.09 -14.92
C ARG A 162 7.14 17.49 -15.71
N VAL A 163 6.13 16.90 -15.07
CA VAL A 163 4.95 16.35 -15.75
C VAL A 163 3.79 17.33 -15.63
N PHE A 164 3.35 17.86 -16.76
CA PHE A 164 2.25 18.80 -16.85
C PHE A 164 1.09 18.17 -17.62
N THR A 165 -0.14 18.44 -17.19
CA THR A 165 -1.36 18.09 -17.93
C THR A 165 -1.92 19.37 -18.52
N VAL A 166 -2.18 19.38 -19.82
CA VAL A 166 -2.48 20.59 -20.60
C VAL A 166 -3.57 20.34 -21.65
N ALA A 167 -4.32 21.37 -22.00
CA ALA A 167 -5.17 21.39 -23.18
C ALA A 167 -4.34 21.48 -24.47
N VAL A 168 -4.94 21.13 -25.62
CA VAL A 168 -4.27 21.26 -26.94
C VAL A 168 -3.88 22.72 -27.21
N SER A 169 -4.76 23.66 -26.87
CA SER A 169 -4.55 25.11 -26.98
C SER A 169 -3.42 25.66 -26.10
N GLU A 170 -3.02 24.95 -25.05
CA GLU A 170 -1.95 25.37 -24.13
C GLU A 170 -0.57 24.86 -24.57
N LEU A 171 -0.51 23.83 -25.42
CA LEU A 171 0.73 23.20 -25.84
C LEU A 171 1.71 24.15 -26.57
N PRO A 172 1.26 25.11 -27.41
CA PRO A 172 2.11 26.17 -27.95
C PRO A 172 2.85 27.03 -26.91
N PHE A 173 2.32 27.18 -25.69
CA PHE A 173 3.03 27.89 -24.60
C PHE A 173 4.14 27.05 -23.97
N HIS A 174 4.34 25.81 -24.44
CA HIS A 174 5.30 24.86 -23.90
C HIS A 174 6.30 24.32 -24.93
N ILE A 175 5.93 24.30 -26.21
CA ILE A 175 6.71 23.84 -27.36
C ILE A 175 6.40 24.76 -28.54
N PRO A 176 7.40 25.22 -29.32
CA PRO A 176 7.15 26.12 -30.45
C PRO A 176 6.23 25.51 -31.54
N CYS A 177 5.38 26.32 -32.17
CA CYS A 177 4.38 25.87 -33.15
C CYS A 177 5.03 25.17 -34.36
N GLU A 178 6.16 25.67 -34.83
CA GLU A 178 6.97 25.07 -35.90
C GLU A 178 7.49 23.66 -35.55
N SER A 179 7.51 23.30 -34.26
CA SER A 179 7.93 22.00 -33.75
C SER A 179 6.77 21.09 -33.31
N LEU A 180 5.52 21.51 -33.50
CA LEU A 180 4.30 20.76 -33.16
C LEU A 180 3.49 20.35 -34.41
N PRO A 181 2.86 19.16 -34.44
CA PRO A 181 1.92 18.78 -35.49
C PRO A 181 0.69 19.71 -35.57
N LYS A 182 0.05 19.80 -36.75
CA LYS A 182 -1.18 20.58 -36.96
C LYS A 182 -2.32 20.21 -35.98
N GLN A 183 -2.48 18.92 -35.69
CA GLN A 183 -3.47 18.40 -34.73
C GLN A 183 -3.19 18.82 -33.28
N LEU A 184 -1.97 19.27 -32.98
CA LEU A 184 -1.50 19.70 -31.66
C LEU A 184 -1.20 21.21 -31.60
N GLY A 185 -1.82 21.99 -32.49
CA GLY A 185 -1.72 23.46 -32.49
C GLY A 185 -0.47 24.03 -33.17
N GLY A 186 0.25 23.24 -33.98
CA GLY A 186 1.46 23.68 -34.68
C GLY A 186 1.39 23.63 -36.21
N HIS A 187 2.56 23.75 -36.84
CA HIS A 187 2.72 23.80 -38.31
C HIS A 187 3.56 22.64 -38.87
N LEU A 188 4.19 21.81 -38.02
CA LEU A 188 5.03 20.70 -38.45
C LEU A 188 4.19 19.64 -39.19
N VAL A 189 4.77 19.04 -40.22
CA VAL A 189 4.30 17.80 -40.84
C VAL A 189 5.25 16.68 -40.41
N PRO A 190 4.88 15.81 -39.45
CA PRO A 190 5.74 14.72 -39.01
C PRO A 190 5.97 13.72 -40.14
N ASN A 191 7.23 13.39 -40.42
CA ASN A 191 7.59 12.38 -41.42
C ASN A 191 8.22 11.17 -40.74
N HIS A 192 7.36 10.27 -40.25
CA HIS A 192 7.75 9.07 -39.51
C HIS A 192 8.60 8.12 -40.37
N ASN A 193 8.27 7.97 -41.66
CA ASN A 193 9.02 7.14 -42.60
C ASN A 193 10.46 7.63 -42.82
N THR A 194 10.70 8.95 -42.81
CA THR A 194 12.07 9.51 -42.81
C THR A 194 12.80 9.26 -41.48
N TRP A 195 12.07 9.32 -40.36
CA TRP A 195 12.63 9.00 -39.05
C TRP A 195 13.08 7.54 -38.93
N LEU A 196 12.22 6.58 -39.29
CA LEU A 196 12.55 5.15 -39.24
C LEU A 196 13.74 4.77 -40.13
N LYS A 197 13.94 5.46 -41.27
CA LYS A 197 15.13 5.30 -42.11
C LYS A 197 16.41 5.71 -41.40
N LEU A 198 16.39 6.79 -40.60
CA LEU A 198 17.54 7.19 -39.79
C LEU A 198 17.80 6.19 -38.66
N CYS A 199 16.74 5.68 -38.01
CA CYS A 199 16.87 4.59 -37.04
C CYS A 199 17.48 3.32 -37.65
N PHE A 200 17.13 2.98 -38.90
CA PHE A 200 17.71 1.84 -39.62
C PHE A 200 19.22 2.03 -39.85
N LEU A 201 19.65 3.24 -40.22
CA LEU A 201 21.06 3.56 -40.41
C LEU A 201 21.84 3.41 -39.10
N VAL A 202 21.36 4.00 -38.00
CA VAL A 202 21.97 3.82 -36.66
C VAL A 202 22.03 2.34 -36.25
N ALA A 203 20.92 1.61 -36.37
CA ALA A 203 20.82 0.21 -35.99
C ALA A 203 21.70 -0.73 -36.83
N THR A 204 22.09 -0.31 -38.04
CA THR A 204 23.07 -1.01 -38.90
C THR A 204 24.50 -0.53 -38.71
N ASN A 205 24.79 0.22 -37.64
CA ASN A 205 26.09 0.81 -37.29
C ASN A 205 26.64 1.78 -38.37
N GLN A 206 25.74 2.48 -39.06
CA GLN A 206 26.07 3.64 -39.90
C GLN A 206 25.92 4.92 -39.07
N ASP A 207 26.62 5.98 -39.46
CA ASP A 207 26.62 7.30 -38.79
C ASP A 207 25.84 8.33 -39.64
N PRO A 208 24.50 8.38 -39.52
CA PRO A 208 23.68 9.33 -40.27
C PRO A 208 23.74 10.73 -39.65
N ASP A 209 23.78 11.77 -40.50
CA ASP A 209 23.64 13.15 -40.04
C ASP A 209 22.22 13.43 -39.52
N MET A 210 22.02 13.18 -38.22
CA MET A 210 20.79 13.48 -37.51
C MET A 210 20.43 14.97 -37.54
N SER A 211 21.38 15.87 -37.80
CA SER A 211 21.10 17.32 -37.89
C SER A 211 20.19 17.63 -39.07
N PHE A 212 20.28 16.88 -40.18
CA PHE A 212 19.37 17.02 -41.32
C PHE A 212 17.90 16.90 -40.90
N TYR A 213 17.57 15.94 -40.02
CA TYR A 213 16.20 15.71 -39.55
C TYR A 213 15.68 16.80 -38.61
N PHE A 214 16.55 17.29 -37.71
CA PHE A 214 16.18 18.27 -36.70
C PHE A 214 16.28 19.74 -37.16
N ASN A 215 16.90 20.01 -38.32
CA ASN A 215 17.11 21.37 -38.83
C ASN A 215 16.27 21.67 -40.08
N ASN A 216 15.95 20.69 -40.94
CA ASN A 216 15.23 20.94 -42.20
C ASN A 216 13.71 21.01 -42.07
N GLN A 217 13.20 21.93 -41.25
CA GLN A 217 11.78 22.32 -41.28
C GLN A 217 11.40 23.07 -42.58
N SER A 218 12.38 23.52 -43.36
CA SER A 218 12.20 24.36 -44.55
C SER A 218 12.05 23.61 -45.89
N LEU A 219 12.46 22.34 -45.99
CA LEU A 219 12.49 21.64 -47.28
C LEU A 219 11.15 21.01 -47.72
N GLN A 220 10.28 20.62 -46.78
CA GLN A 220 9.01 19.94 -47.13
C GLN A 220 7.96 20.89 -47.73
N GLN A 221 8.04 22.20 -47.45
CA GLN A 221 7.19 23.19 -48.10
C GLN A 221 7.46 23.32 -49.62
N VAL A 222 8.64 22.89 -50.10
CA VAL A 222 9.03 22.99 -51.53
C VAL A 222 8.55 21.78 -52.36
N SER A 223 8.22 20.65 -51.72
CA SER A 223 7.55 19.53 -52.40
C SER A 223 6.04 19.76 -52.50
N GLU A 224 5.36 20.06 -51.40
CA GLU A 224 3.89 20.24 -51.41
C GLU A 224 3.47 21.46 -52.25
N SER A 225 4.25 22.55 -52.27
CA SER A 225 3.96 23.72 -53.12
C SER A 225 4.08 23.46 -54.62
N LYS A 226 4.78 22.39 -55.06
CA LYS A 226 4.85 22.01 -56.48
C LYS A 226 3.67 21.18 -56.94
N GLU A 227 3.03 20.45 -56.04
CA GLU A 227 1.81 19.67 -56.34
C GLU A 227 0.56 20.55 -56.13
N ALA A 228 0.52 21.39 -55.09
CA ALA A 228 -0.56 22.35 -54.87
C ALA A 228 -0.66 23.46 -55.94
N MET A 229 0.43 23.78 -56.66
CA MET A 229 0.42 24.72 -57.79
C MET A 229 -0.33 24.22 -59.04
N GLN A 230 -0.96 23.04 -58.99
CA GLN A 230 -1.90 22.58 -60.02
C GLN A 230 -3.39 22.71 -59.61
N SER A 231 -3.71 23.20 -58.41
CA SER A 231 -5.08 23.36 -57.93
C SER A 231 -5.35 24.71 -57.28
N SER A 232 -5.13 25.79 -58.02
CA SER A 232 -5.75 27.09 -57.71
C SER A 232 -7.17 27.14 -58.25
N ASP A 233 -8.18 27.34 -57.38
CA ASP A 233 -9.08 28.49 -57.60
C ASP A 233 -9.89 28.93 -56.37
N SER A 234 -10.17 30.23 -56.34
CA SER A 234 -11.22 30.94 -55.57
C SER A 234 -11.18 31.08 -54.02
N ALA A 235 -11.48 32.32 -53.61
CA ALA A 235 -12.13 32.77 -52.36
C ALA A 235 -11.33 32.84 -51.04
N GLU A 236 -10.89 34.06 -50.74
CA GLU A 236 -10.52 34.57 -49.41
C GLU A 236 -11.77 34.81 -48.53
N THR A 237 -11.61 34.95 -47.20
CA THR A 237 -11.96 36.17 -46.41
C THR A 237 -11.65 35.94 -44.91
N GLU A 238 -11.18 36.97 -44.20
CA GLU A 238 -10.85 36.96 -42.76
C GLU A 238 -12.08 37.23 -41.85
N THR A 239 -12.03 36.85 -40.56
CA THR A 239 -12.28 37.79 -39.41
C THR A 239 -12.07 37.15 -38.03
N ASN A 240 -10.86 37.33 -37.48
CA ASN A 240 -10.56 38.03 -36.22
C ASN A 240 -11.56 38.11 -35.02
N ILE A 241 -11.01 37.80 -33.84
CA ILE A 241 -11.16 38.45 -32.50
C ILE A 241 -12.54 38.40 -31.78
N PHE A 242 -12.63 37.67 -30.65
CA PHE A 242 -12.61 38.28 -29.30
C PHE A 242 -12.43 37.24 -28.17
N ALA A 243 -11.88 37.70 -27.04
CA ALA A 243 -11.79 36.95 -25.78
C ALA A 243 -12.74 37.53 -24.73
N SER A 244 -13.13 36.72 -23.75
CA SER A 244 -13.79 37.18 -22.52
C SER A 244 -13.47 36.22 -21.38
N ASP A 245 -12.98 36.73 -20.26
CA ASP A 245 -12.64 35.96 -19.08
C ASP A 245 -13.88 35.31 -18.43
N PHE A 246 -13.67 34.17 -17.77
CA PHE A 246 -14.60 33.68 -16.74
C PHE A 246 -13.80 33.10 -15.57
N ASP A 247 -13.97 33.70 -14.40
CA ASP A 247 -13.36 33.22 -13.15
C ASP A 247 -14.26 32.18 -12.49
N SER A 248 -13.70 31.01 -12.18
CA SER A 248 -14.37 29.99 -11.39
C SER A 248 -13.36 29.18 -10.58
N SER A 249 -13.19 29.57 -9.31
CA SER A 249 -12.56 28.75 -8.29
C SER A 249 -13.29 27.43 -8.10
N GLU A 250 -12.60 26.29 -8.15
CA GLU A 250 -13.18 25.01 -7.72
C GLU A 250 -12.13 24.08 -7.07
N GLU A 251 -12.60 23.12 -6.28
CA GLU A 251 -11.84 22.55 -5.16
C GLU A 251 -10.94 21.35 -5.53
N THR A 252 -9.77 21.26 -4.88
CA THR A 252 -8.86 20.12 -5.05
C THR A 252 -9.26 18.92 -4.20
N SER A 253 -10.09 18.04 -4.76
CA SER A 253 -10.42 16.73 -4.16
C SER A 253 -9.16 15.86 -3.95
N ARG A 254 -9.14 15.08 -2.86
CA ARG A 254 -7.97 14.34 -2.34
C ARG A 254 -8.30 12.86 -2.15
N GLU A 255 -8.07 12.05 -3.18
CA GLU A 255 -8.26 10.60 -3.17
C GLU A 255 -7.01 9.92 -3.78
N THR A 256 -6.10 9.15 -3.14
CA THR A 256 -5.92 8.48 -1.81
C THR A 256 -6.12 6.96 -1.70
N VAL A 257 -5.33 6.21 -2.48
CA VAL A 257 -4.77 4.85 -2.20
C VAL A 257 -5.73 3.64 -2.12
N SER A 258 -6.94 3.78 -1.60
CA SER A 258 -7.77 2.64 -1.16
C SER A 258 -8.18 1.63 -2.23
N GLU A 259 -8.51 2.08 -3.44
CA GLU A 259 -9.18 1.23 -4.43
C GLU A 259 -8.21 0.20 -5.05
N LYS A 260 -6.90 0.42 -4.86
CA LYS A 260 -5.78 -0.30 -5.48
C LYS A 260 -5.55 -1.75 -5.01
N TYR A 261 -6.51 -2.35 -4.32
CA TYR A 261 -6.51 -3.76 -3.89
C TYR A 261 -7.87 -4.45 -4.05
N ASN A 262 -8.90 -3.76 -4.56
CA ASN A 262 -10.26 -4.30 -4.71
C ASN A 262 -10.65 -4.62 -6.17
N GLU A 263 -9.90 -4.12 -7.15
CA GLU A 263 -10.21 -4.31 -8.58
C GLU A 263 -9.43 -5.50 -9.18
N GLU A 264 -8.14 -5.64 -8.86
CA GLU A 264 -7.25 -6.73 -9.35
C GLU A 264 -7.71 -8.16 -9.00
N GLU A 265 -8.64 -8.32 -8.04
CA GLU A 265 -9.23 -9.63 -7.67
C GLU A 265 -10.64 -9.84 -8.22
N LYS A 266 -11.43 -8.78 -8.41
CA LYS A 266 -12.75 -8.88 -9.07
C LYS A 266 -12.64 -9.26 -10.54
N GLU A 267 -11.59 -8.81 -11.22
CA GLU A 267 -11.33 -9.20 -12.61
C GLU A 267 -10.98 -10.70 -12.71
N LYS A 268 -10.24 -11.25 -11.73
CA LYS A 268 -9.91 -12.68 -11.68
C LYS A 268 -11.10 -13.58 -11.35
N GLU A 269 -11.93 -13.21 -10.37
CA GLU A 269 -13.16 -13.95 -10.07
C GLU A 269 -14.13 -14.00 -11.27
N GLY A 270 -14.20 -12.91 -12.05
CA GLY A 270 -15.00 -12.85 -13.28
C GLY A 270 -14.44 -13.71 -14.43
N GLU A 271 -13.12 -13.86 -14.50
CA GLU A 271 -12.45 -14.67 -15.53
C GLU A 271 -12.52 -16.18 -15.22
N GLU A 272 -12.33 -16.59 -13.96
CA GLU A 272 -12.52 -17.99 -13.55
C GLU A 272 -13.98 -18.46 -13.69
N GLN A 273 -14.97 -17.60 -13.39
CA GLN A 273 -16.38 -17.93 -13.63
C GLN A 273 -16.70 -18.11 -15.12
N ARG A 274 -16.10 -17.31 -16.01
CA ARG A 274 -16.22 -17.49 -17.47
C ARG A 274 -15.63 -18.82 -17.92
N ILE A 275 -14.38 -19.11 -17.55
CA ILE A 275 -13.69 -20.36 -17.93
C ILE A 275 -14.44 -21.60 -17.42
N ARG A 276 -15.14 -21.51 -16.28
CA ARG A 276 -16.02 -22.57 -15.79
C ARG A 276 -17.27 -22.72 -16.66
N SER A 277 -17.95 -21.62 -17.01
CA SER A 277 -19.15 -21.63 -17.85
C SER A 277 -18.90 -22.14 -19.27
N GLU A 278 -17.74 -21.87 -19.87
CA GLU A 278 -17.40 -22.33 -21.22
C GLU A 278 -17.06 -23.83 -21.26
N LYS A 279 -16.60 -24.42 -20.14
CA LYS A 279 -16.34 -25.87 -20.05
C LYS A 279 -17.59 -26.72 -19.88
N GLU A 280 -18.67 -26.18 -19.30
CA GLU A 280 -19.96 -26.89 -19.14
C GLU A 280 -20.78 -26.93 -20.45
N VAL A 281 -20.36 -26.23 -21.52
CA VAL A 281 -21.06 -26.17 -22.82
C VAL A 281 -20.57 -27.23 -23.83
N ILE A 282 -19.47 -27.94 -23.56
CA ILE A 282 -18.80 -28.84 -24.54
C ILE A 282 -18.80 -30.32 -24.10
N VAL A 283 -19.78 -30.76 -23.29
CA VAL A 283 -20.17 -32.19 -23.19
C VAL A 283 -21.68 -32.31 -22.97
N GLU A 284 -22.45 -32.49 -24.05
CA GLU A 284 -23.56 -33.47 -24.15
C GLU A 284 -24.32 -33.32 -25.49
N LYS A 285 -24.35 -34.40 -26.28
CA LYS A 285 -25.26 -34.60 -27.42
C LYS A 285 -25.52 -36.09 -27.59
N GLU A 286 -26.58 -36.61 -26.96
CA GLU A 286 -27.36 -37.77 -27.43
C GLU A 286 -28.67 -37.91 -26.62
N THR A 287 -29.66 -38.64 -27.15
CA THR A 287 -31.09 -38.56 -26.75
C THR A 287 -31.86 -39.84 -27.18
N PRO A 288 -33.15 -40.07 -26.82
CA PRO A 288 -33.83 -39.90 -25.52
C PRO A 288 -34.85 -41.04 -25.16
N VAL A 289 -35.18 -41.25 -23.87
CA VAL A 289 -36.37 -42.01 -23.37
C VAL A 289 -36.76 -41.39 -21.99
N VAL A 290 -37.96 -40.85 -21.63
CA VAL A 290 -39.40 -41.23 -21.74
C VAL A 290 -39.81 -42.26 -20.67
N VAL A 291 -40.77 -42.09 -19.73
CA VAL A 291 -41.79 -41.05 -19.38
C VAL A 291 -41.63 -40.65 -17.86
N GLN A 292 -42.53 -40.07 -17.02
CA GLN A 292 -43.98 -39.76 -17.01
C GLN A 292 -44.31 -38.47 -16.18
N ARG A 293 -45.35 -38.46 -15.32
CA ARG A 293 -45.85 -37.38 -14.45
C ARG A 293 -46.67 -37.95 -13.27
N MET A 294 -46.82 -37.17 -12.18
CA MET A 294 -48.07 -36.69 -11.50
C MET A 294 -47.75 -36.29 -10.03
N HIS A 295 -47.96 -35.03 -9.60
CA HIS A 295 -49.15 -34.45 -8.90
C HIS A 295 -49.43 -35.05 -7.50
N SER A 296 -49.83 -34.31 -6.44
CA SER A 296 -50.73 -33.12 -6.38
C SER A 296 -50.59 -32.26 -5.09
N ALA A 297 -51.13 -31.02 -5.10
CA ALA A 297 -51.71 -30.18 -4.00
C ALA A 297 -50.85 -29.84 -2.74
N ASP A 298 -50.75 -28.59 -2.21
CA ASP A 298 -51.75 -27.57 -1.75
C ASP A 298 -52.45 -27.93 -0.41
N THR A 299 -52.62 -27.09 0.63
CA THR A 299 -52.80 -25.61 0.78
C THR A 299 -52.35 -25.12 2.21
N ARG A 300 -51.92 -23.85 2.47
CA ARG A 300 -52.64 -22.66 3.04
C ARG A 300 -53.51 -22.88 4.32
N SER A 301 -53.65 -22.00 5.34
CA SER A 301 -53.08 -20.64 5.65
C SER A 301 -53.48 -20.05 7.04
N ALA A 302 -52.55 -19.34 7.73
CA ALA A 302 -52.66 -18.12 8.60
C ALA A 302 -53.32 -18.02 10.02
N ALA A 303 -52.76 -17.07 10.82
CA ALA A 303 -53.30 -16.23 11.92
C ALA A 303 -53.62 -16.82 13.34
N ALA A 304 -53.68 -16.07 14.47
CA ALA A 304 -52.97 -14.85 14.97
C ALA A 304 -53.35 -14.50 16.45
N ALA A 305 -52.39 -14.02 17.29
CA ALA A 305 -52.53 -13.28 18.59
C ALA A 305 -53.27 -14.00 19.78
N ASP A 306 -53.32 -13.57 21.07
CA ASP A 306 -52.68 -12.48 21.87
C ASP A 306 -52.64 -12.79 23.42
N THR A 307 -51.84 -12.02 24.20
CA THR A 307 -51.93 -11.64 25.65
C THR A 307 -51.95 -12.63 26.86
N ARG A 308 -50.88 -12.51 27.70
CA ARG A 308 -50.82 -12.18 29.18
C ARG A 308 -51.27 -13.11 30.36
N LYS A 309 -50.35 -13.17 31.34
CA LYS A 309 -50.46 -13.12 32.84
C LYS A 309 -50.85 -14.35 33.73
N ARG A 310 -49.79 -14.96 34.31
CA ARG A 310 -49.42 -15.06 35.77
C ARG A 310 -50.50 -15.30 36.86
N SER A 311 -50.29 -16.36 37.67
CA SER A 311 -50.73 -16.52 39.08
C SER A 311 -49.65 -17.25 39.91
N SER A 312 -49.89 -17.52 41.21
CA SER A 312 -48.93 -18.04 42.23
C SER A 312 -49.36 -19.38 42.87
N ASP A 313 -48.50 -19.99 43.73
CA ASP A 313 -48.74 -20.44 45.14
C ASP A 313 -47.86 -21.66 45.59
N THR A 314 -47.72 -22.12 46.86
CA THR A 314 -47.59 -21.49 48.22
C THR A 314 -47.27 -22.56 49.32
N PHE A 315 -46.09 -22.49 49.98
CA PHE A 315 -45.71 -23.07 51.31
C PHE A 315 -45.85 -24.61 51.60
N SER A 316 -45.28 -25.24 52.66
CA SER A 316 -44.27 -24.82 53.68
C SER A 316 -43.17 -25.87 54.08
N PRO A 317 -43.26 -26.75 55.14
CA PRO A 317 -42.10 -26.88 56.06
C PRO A 317 -41.54 -28.28 56.48
N VAL A 318 -40.20 -28.35 56.59
CA VAL A 318 -39.32 -28.73 57.75
C VAL A 318 -39.61 -29.96 58.65
N ASP A 319 -38.56 -30.79 58.89
CA ASP A 319 -38.17 -31.33 60.23
C ASP A 319 -36.66 -31.73 60.28
N GLU A 320 -36.10 -32.08 61.45
CA GLU A 320 -34.64 -32.07 61.77
C GLU A 320 -33.90 -33.42 62.10
N ASN A 321 -32.55 -33.35 62.03
CA ASN A 321 -31.51 -33.93 62.94
C ASN A 321 -31.44 -35.44 63.30
N GLN A 322 -30.31 -36.11 62.96
CA GLN A 322 -29.31 -36.71 63.91
C GLN A 322 -28.14 -37.44 63.21
N SER A 323 -27.05 -37.77 63.95
CA SER A 323 -25.76 -38.27 63.41
C SER A 323 -24.99 -39.25 64.34
N PRO A 324 -24.13 -40.12 63.76
CA PRO A 324 -22.75 -40.38 64.27
C PRO A 324 -21.70 -40.45 63.11
N ILE A 325 -20.36 -40.19 63.22
CA ILE A 325 -19.33 -40.51 64.24
C ILE A 325 -18.90 -42.01 64.11
N THR A 326 -17.65 -42.46 63.87
CA THR A 326 -16.24 -41.95 63.97
C THR A 326 -15.36 -42.63 62.87
N ASP A 327 -14.03 -42.50 62.62
CA ASP A 327 -12.87 -41.71 63.12
C ASP A 327 -11.81 -41.39 61.99
N PRO A 328 -10.44 -41.57 62.01
CA PRO A 328 -9.54 -40.64 61.26
C PRO A 328 -8.41 -41.23 60.36
N SER A 329 -7.72 -40.37 59.59
CA SER A 329 -6.25 -40.33 59.46
C SER A 329 -5.77 -39.01 58.82
N HIS A 330 -4.52 -38.61 59.10
CA HIS A 330 -3.97 -37.26 58.86
C HIS A 330 -2.99 -37.19 57.66
N PRO A 331 -2.54 -36.01 57.19
CA PRO A 331 -3.18 -34.67 57.18
C PRO A 331 -3.06 -33.94 55.82
N CYS A 332 -3.91 -32.94 55.56
CA CYS A 332 -3.57 -31.84 54.65
C CYS A 332 -4.00 -30.47 55.22
N LYS A 333 -3.29 -29.40 54.83
CA LYS A 333 -3.37 -28.08 55.48
C LYS A 333 -4.56 -27.27 54.97
N ARG A 334 -5.10 -26.38 55.82
CA ARG A 334 -6.18 -25.45 55.44
C ARG A 334 -5.70 -24.46 54.38
N ARG A 335 -6.61 -24.06 53.47
CA ARG A 335 -6.41 -23.01 52.46
C ARG A 335 -6.13 -21.64 53.10
N PRO A 336 -5.30 -20.78 52.47
CA PRO A 336 -5.50 -19.32 52.50
C PRO A 336 -6.74 -18.93 51.67
N VAL A 337 -7.29 -17.75 51.93
CA VAL A 337 -8.42 -17.20 51.16
C VAL A 337 -7.88 -16.36 50.00
N SER A 338 -8.41 -16.55 48.79
CA SER A 338 -8.41 -15.55 47.71
C SER A 338 -9.79 -14.89 47.73
N LEU A 339 -9.97 -13.69 48.26
CA LEU A 339 -9.65 -12.39 47.62
C LEU A 339 -10.26 -12.26 46.22
N ASP A 340 -10.96 -11.15 46.05
CA ASP A 340 -12.00 -10.89 45.06
C ASP A 340 -11.63 -11.25 43.62
N SER A 341 -12.52 -12.03 42.99
CA SER A 341 -12.58 -12.15 41.54
C SER A 341 -13.12 -10.86 40.94
N GLN A 342 -12.26 -9.86 40.78
CA GLN A 342 -12.53 -8.74 39.86
C GLN A 342 -12.72 -9.33 38.46
N THR A 343 -13.96 -9.43 38.00
CA THR A 343 -14.29 -9.96 36.66
C THR A 343 -13.95 -8.94 35.60
N TYR A 344 -12.68 -8.91 35.22
CA TYR A 344 -12.22 -8.35 33.96
C TYR A 344 -12.98 -9.01 32.80
N GLU A 345 -13.38 -8.23 31.78
CA GLU A 345 -13.92 -8.81 30.54
C GLU A 345 -12.86 -9.71 29.89
N GLU A 346 -13.26 -10.86 29.38
CA GLU A 346 -12.31 -11.81 28.81
C GLU A 346 -11.73 -11.32 27.47
N SER A 347 -10.46 -11.68 27.26
CA SER A 347 -9.77 -11.47 25.99
C SER A 347 -10.32 -12.40 24.92
N LEU A 348 -10.34 -11.98 23.65
CA LEU A 348 -10.56 -12.91 22.54
C LEU A 348 -9.47 -14.01 22.46
N HIS A 349 -8.29 -13.76 23.02
CA HIS A 349 -7.10 -14.61 22.96
C HIS A 349 -6.87 -15.35 24.29
N MET A 350 -7.78 -16.25 24.64
CA MET A 350 -7.65 -17.15 25.80
C MET A 350 -6.82 -18.41 25.47
N ALA A 351 -6.50 -19.17 26.52
CA ALA A 351 -6.17 -20.59 26.40
C ALA A 351 -7.41 -21.33 25.88
N ASP A 352 -7.31 -21.96 24.71
CA ASP A 352 -8.36 -22.77 24.09
C ASP A 352 -7.73 -23.98 23.37
N ASP A 353 -8.46 -25.08 23.17
CA ASP A 353 -7.91 -26.31 22.57
C ASP A 353 -7.69 -26.21 21.04
N SER A 354 -7.74 -25.00 20.47
CA SER A 354 -7.67 -24.78 19.01
C SER A 354 -6.25 -24.69 18.44
N GLY A 355 -5.23 -24.70 19.29
CA GLY A 355 -3.83 -24.50 18.91
C GLY A 355 -3.10 -25.79 18.57
N ILE A 356 -1.94 -25.63 17.95
CA ILE A 356 -0.98 -26.70 17.66
C ILE A 356 0.30 -26.49 18.46
N ASP A 357 1.00 -27.56 18.81
CA ASP A 357 2.33 -27.48 19.41
C ASP A 357 3.37 -26.96 18.40
N ILE A 358 4.57 -26.69 18.91
CA ILE A 358 5.62 -26.01 18.16
C ILE A 358 6.38 -26.91 17.16
N GLU A 359 6.38 -28.23 17.35
CA GLU A 359 6.89 -29.17 16.34
C GLU A 359 5.87 -29.31 15.19
N THR A 360 4.58 -29.43 15.53
CA THR A 360 3.47 -29.45 14.56
C THR A 360 3.40 -28.14 13.76
N LEU A 361 3.68 -26.97 14.37
CA LEU A 361 3.85 -25.71 13.62
C LEU A 361 4.98 -25.83 12.60
N ALA A 362 6.14 -26.31 13.02
CA ALA A 362 7.32 -26.37 12.17
C ALA A 362 7.15 -27.35 10.99
N ASP A 363 6.50 -28.50 11.22
CA ASP A 363 6.11 -29.43 10.14
C ASP A 363 5.01 -28.87 9.24
N HIS A 364 4.05 -28.11 9.79
CA HIS A 364 3.04 -27.39 9.01
C HIS A 364 3.69 -26.36 8.07
N VAL A 365 4.64 -25.55 8.56
CA VAL A 365 5.40 -24.58 7.76
C VAL A 365 6.24 -25.28 6.69
N ARG A 366 6.94 -26.37 7.03
CA ARG A 366 7.68 -27.21 6.07
C ARG A 366 6.76 -27.75 4.97
N LYS A 367 5.58 -28.26 5.34
CA LYS A 367 4.60 -28.88 4.43
C LYS A 367 3.96 -27.87 3.48
N LEU A 368 3.58 -26.70 3.98
CA LEU A 368 2.93 -25.66 3.16
C LEU A 368 3.93 -24.84 2.34
N ARG A 369 5.17 -24.68 2.82
CA ARG A 369 6.17 -23.71 2.31
C ARG A 369 5.58 -22.29 2.23
N LYS A 370 6.34 -21.36 1.62
CA LYS A 370 5.87 -19.98 1.35
C LYS A 370 4.52 -19.97 0.59
N LYS A 371 4.36 -20.82 -0.44
CA LYS A 371 3.18 -20.86 -1.33
C LYS A 371 1.88 -21.18 -0.57
N GLY A 372 1.87 -22.20 0.29
CA GLY A 372 0.70 -22.58 1.08
C GLY A 372 0.39 -21.59 2.22
N LEU A 373 1.40 -21.07 2.92
CA LEU A 373 1.19 -20.03 3.95
C LEU A 373 0.66 -18.72 3.35
N ARG A 374 1.09 -18.36 2.14
CA ARG A 374 0.49 -17.24 1.38
C ARG A 374 -0.98 -17.50 1.05
N GLN A 375 -1.36 -18.74 0.73
CA GLN A 375 -2.77 -19.11 0.49
C GLN A 375 -3.63 -19.04 1.77
N GLU A 376 -3.12 -19.47 2.92
CA GLU A 376 -3.84 -19.28 4.19
C GLU A 376 -4.13 -17.80 4.47
N TYR A 377 -3.15 -16.92 4.24
CA TYR A 377 -3.34 -15.49 4.38
C TYR A 377 -4.39 -14.95 3.39
N LEU A 378 -4.44 -15.44 2.14
CA LEU A 378 -5.48 -15.05 1.19
C LEU A 378 -6.88 -15.45 1.67
N ASN A 379 -7.03 -16.62 2.32
CA ASN A 379 -8.29 -17.03 2.94
C ASN A 379 -8.71 -16.07 4.08
N ILE A 380 -7.77 -15.66 4.93
CA ILE A 380 -8.01 -14.63 5.98
C ILE A 380 -8.30 -13.24 5.38
N ARG A 381 -7.77 -12.96 4.18
CA ARG A 381 -7.94 -11.67 3.50
C ARG A 381 -9.30 -11.53 2.81
N SER A 382 -9.89 -12.60 2.27
CA SER A 382 -11.22 -12.59 1.66
C SER A 382 -12.37 -12.54 2.68
N GLU A 383 -12.09 -12.82 3.96
CA GLU A 383 -13.07 -12.62 5.03
C GLU A 383 -13.47 -11.14 5.16
N SER A 384 -14.78 -10.88 5.06
CA SER A 384 -15.34 -9.53 5.15
C SER A 384 -15.17 -8.92 6.55
N PRO A 385 -14.95 -7.59 6.66
CA PRO A 385 -14.87 -6.91 7.96
C PRO A 385 -16.10 -7.15 8.83
N THR A 386 -15.89 -7.49 10.10
CA THR A 386 -16.95 -7.93 11.03
C THR A 386 -17.66 -6.79 11.77
N GLY A 387 -17.43 -5.54 11.36
CA GLY A 387 -17.89 -4.34 12.05
C GLY A 387 -17.98 -3.13 11.13
N THR A 388 -18.49 -2.02 11.67
CA THR A 388 -18.81 -0.81 10.90
C THR A 388 -17.70 0.25 11.01
N PHE A 389 -17.75 1.26 10.13
CA PHE A 389 -16.75 2.33 10.01
C PHE A 389 -17.39 3.73 9.95
N TYR A 390 -18.60 3.91 10.47
CA TYR A 390 -19.40 5.12 10.33
C TYR A 390 -18.71 6.36 10.90
N VAL A 391 -18.08 6.24 12.07
CA VAL A 391 -17.38 7.36 12.73
C VAL A 391 -16.11 7.71 11.94
N SER A 392 -15.37 6.71 11.47
CA SER A 392 -14.17 6.90 10.65
C SER A 392 -14.47 7.49 9.26
N LYS A 393 -15.66 7.24 8.70
CA LYS A 393 -16.16 7.79 7.43
C LYS A 393 -16.89 9.14 7.55
N ALA A 394 -17.13 9.64 8.77
CA ALA A 394 -17.81 10.93 8.96
C ALA A 394 -16.99 12.07 8.35
N LYS A 395 -17.65 13.04 7.68
CA LYS A 395 -16.96 14.10 6.89
C LYS A 395 -15.95 14.91 7.71
N CYS A 396 -16.24 15.17 8.98
CA CYS A 396 -15.35 15.82 9.96
C CYS A 396 -14.07 15.00 10.27
N ASN A 397 -14.17 13.68 10.19
CA ASN A 397 -13.13 12.73 10.59
C ASN A 397 -12.24 12.25 9.43
N LEU A 398 -12.71 12.36 8.18
CA LEU A 398 -11.90 12.02 6.99
C LEU A 398 -10.50 12.67 6.98
N PRO A 399 -10.31 13.96 7.35
CA PRO A 399 -8.97 14.58 7.40
C PRO A 399 -8.06 14.02 8.50
N LYS A 400 -8.61 13.36 9.53
CA LYS A 400 -7.85 12.69 10.59
C LYS A 400 -7.37 11.30 10.17
N ASN A 401 -7.84 10.73 9.06
CA ASN A 401 -7.33 9.48 8.50
C ASN A 401 -6.12 9.74 7.59
N ARG A 402 -5.01 9.00 7.79
CA ARG A 402 -3.83 9.06 6.90
C ARG A 402 -4.08 8.35 5.56
N TYR A 403 -4.97 7.37 5.56
CA TYR A 403 -5.33 6.50 4.46
C TYR A 403 -6.85 6.31 4.50
N LEU A 404 -7.58 6.59 3.40
CA LEU A 404 -9.04 6.43 3.37
C LEU A 404 -9.47 4.95 3.28
N ASP A 405 -8.53 4.07 2.94
CA ASP A 405 -8.61 2.60 3.06
C ASP A 405 -8.60 2.13 4.52
N VAL A 406 -7.71 2.69 5.34
CA VAL A 406 -7.37 2.11 6.64
C VAL A 406 -8.13 2.80 7.75
N LEU A 407 -9.43 2.52 7.74
CA LEU A 407 -10.42 3.04 8.68
C LEU A 407 -10.42 2.22 9.98
N CYS A 408 -10.70 2.85 11.12
CA CYS A 408 -10.89 2.15 12.38
C CYS A 408 -12.35 1.65 12.52
N TYR A 409 -12.56 0.46 13.07
CA TYR A 409 -13.91 0.00 13.40
C TYR A 409 -14.57 0.87 14.47
N ASP A 410 -15.89 1.04 14.41
CA ASP A 410 -16.65 1.81 15.39
C ASP A 410 -16.73 1.14 16.77
N HIS A 411 -16.85 -0.19 16.83
CA HIS A 411 -17.12 -0.95 18.07
C HIS A 411 -15.89 -1.12 18.99
N SER A 412 -14.69 -0.94 18.45
CA SER A 412 -13.42 -1.11 19.16
C SER A 412 -12.54 0.14 19.11
N ARG A 413 -13.05 1.28 18.59
CA ARG A 413 -12.25 2.51 18.50
C ARG A 413 -11.85 3.01 19.88
N VAL A 414 -10.70 3.67 19.96
CA VAL A 414 -10.41 4.51 21.12
C VAL A 414 -11.24 5.78 20.99
N VAL A 415 -12.13 6.02 21.95
CA VAL A 415 -12.85 7.28 22.10
C VAL A 415 -12.01 8.14 23.04
N ILE A 416 -11.69 9.37 22.61
CA ILE A 416 -10.98 10.35 23.44
C ILE A 416 -11.94 11.45 23.90
N SER A 417 -11.59 12.17 24.98
CA SER A 417 -12.45 13.25 25.46
C SER A 417 -12.60 14.36 24.42
N MET A 418 -13.79 14.95 24.37
CA MET A 418 -14.07 16.09 23.50
C MET A 418 -13.42 17.36 24.06
N VAL A 419 -12.80 18.12 23.16
CA VAL A 419 -12.28 19.46 23.40
C VAL A 419 -13.43 20.47 23.38
N ASP A 420 -13.44 21.39 24.33
CA ASP A 420 -14.42 22.47 24.42
C ASP A 420 -14.54 23.24 23.10
N GLY A 421 -15.73 23.21 22.48
CA GLY A 421 -16.00 23.88 21.21
C GLY A 421 -15.90 23.02 19.95
N ASP A 422 -15.32 21.81 19.99
CA ASP A 422 -15.37 20.85 18.87
C ASP A 422 -16.07 19.52 19.26
N PRO A 423 -17.36 19.35 18.93
CA PRO A 423 -18.09 18.10 19.20
C PRO A 423 -17.67 16.92 18.31
N ASN A 424 -16.69 17.07 17.41
CA ASN A 424 -16.14 16.01 16.56
C ASN A 424 -14.71 15.61 16.98
N SER A 425 -14.23 16.15 18.11
CA SER A 425 -12.87 15.92 18.61
C SER A 425 -12.69 14.58 19.33
N ASP A 426 -13.76 13.78 19.50
CA ASP A 426 -13.70 12.44 20.12
C ASP A 426 -12.99 11.39 19.25
N TYR A 427 -12.69 11.73 17.99
CA TYR A 427 -12.16 10.82 17.00
C TYR A 427 -10.64 10.86 16.84
N ILE A 428 -10.05 9.67 16.94
CA ILE A 428 -8.71 9.32 16.45
C ILE A 428 -8.78 7.95 15.74
N ASN A 429 -7.99 7.74 14.68
CA ASN A 429 -7.93 6.45 13.98
C ASN A 429 -7.06 5.44 14.75
N ALA A 430 -7.65 4.92 15.83
CA ALA A 430 -7.06 3.92 16.71
C ALA A 430 -8.11 2.91 17.17
N ASN A 431 -7.72 1.65 17.37
CA ASN A 431 -8.56 0.60 17.95
C ASN A 431 -7.85 -0.08 19.11
N PHE A 432 -8.60 -0.39 20.17
CA PHE A 432 -8.18 -1.37 21.17
C PHE A 432 -8.07 -2.76 20.53
N VAL A 433 -7.02 -3.50 20.89
CA VAL A 433 -6.82 -4.91 20.51
C VAL A 433 -6.41 -5.66 21.76
N ASP A 434 -6.96 -6.86 21.93
CA ASP A 434 -6.66 -7.73 23.06
C ASP A 434 -5.29 -8.39 22.91
N GLY A 435 -4.68 -8.74 24.03
CA GLY A 435 -3.49 -9.58 24.11
C GLY A 435 -3.83 -10.95 24.69
N TYR A 436 -2.85 -11.84 24.77
CA TYR A 436 -3.06 -13.16 25.35
C TYR A 436 -3.54 -13.04 26.81
N LYS A 437 -4.73 -13.58 27.11
CA LYS A 437 -5.46 -13.44 28.38
C LYS A 437 -5.71 -11.99 28.89
N GLN A 438 -5.35 -10.95 28.11
CA GLN A 438 -5.44 -9.54 28.51
C GLN A 438 -6.40 -8.76 27.61
N LYS A 439 -7.51 -8.26 28.18
CA LYS A 439 -8.40 -7.31 27.49
C LYS A 439 -7.69 -6.01 27.16
N ASN A 440 -7.89 -5.46 25.96
CA ASN A 440 -7.36 -4.15 25.54
C ASN A 440 -5.83 -4.00 25.78
N ALA A 441 -5.04 -5.06 25.64
CA ALA A 441 -3.58 -5.04 25.85
C ALA A 441 -2.86 -3.99 24.99
N TYR A 442 -3.46 -3.63 23.85
CA TYR A 442 -2.88 -2.73 22.87
C TYR A 442 -3.85 -1.63 22.45
N ILE A 443 -3.29 -0.48 22.11
CA ILE A 443 -3.93 0.49 21.22
C ILE A 443 -3.19 0.45 19.89
N THR A 444 -3.86 -0.06 18.85
CA THR A 444 -3.36 -0.05 17.48
C THR A 444 -3.75 1.26 16.80
N THR A 445 -2.79 1.99 16.24
CA THR A 445 -3.06 3.31 15.62
C THR A 445 -2.20 3.55 14.38
N GLN A 446 -2.66 4.48 13.53
CA GLN A 446 -1.87 4.98 12.40
C GLN A 446 -0.67 5.83 12.89
N GLY A 447 0.30 6.07 12.02
CA GLY A 447 1.34 7.06 12.28
C GLY A 447 0.74 8.47 12.27
N CYS A 448 0.93 9.22 13.36
CA CYS A 448 0.37 10.57 13.59
C CYS A 448 0.44 11.46 12.35
N LEU A 449 -0.59 12.26 12.10
CA LEU A 449 -0.58 13.38 11.15
C LEU A 449 -0.27 14.67 11.91
N SER A 450 0.21 15.71 11.22
CA SER A 450 0.46 17.04 11.78
C SER A 450 -0.76 17.68 12.46
N ARG A 451 -1.97 17.21 12.14
CA ARG A 451 -3.25 17.63 12.76
C ARG A 451 -3.81 16.66 13.82
N THR A 452 -3.11 15.59 14.15
CA THR A 452 -3.55 14.57 15.13
C THR A 452 -2.48 14.27 16.19
N THR A 453 -1.44 15.09 16.31
CA THR A 453 -0.41 14.95 17.36
C THR A 453 -1.00 15.26 18.74
N GLY A 454 -1.79 16.32 18.87
CA GLY A 454 -2.55 16.63 20.09
C GLY A 454 -3.58 15.57 20.46
N ASP A 455 -4.34 15.06 19.48
CA ASP A 455 -5.25 13.92 19.67
C ASP A 455 -4.52 12.65 20.13
N PHE A 456 -3.32 12.38 19.59
CA PHE A 456 -2.50 11.23 19.99
C PHE A 456 -2.00 11.36 21.43
N TRP A 457 -1.50 12.52 21.85
CA TRP A 457 -1.06 12.71 23.23
C TRP A 457 -2.23 12.76 24.23
N ARG A 458 -3.39 13.28 23.81
CA ARG A 458 -4.65 13.14 24.57
C ARG A 458 -5.03 11.67 24.76
N MET A 459 -4.95 10.86 23.71
CA MET A 459 -5.17 9.40 23.76
C MET A 459 -4.20 8.70 24.73
N VAL A 460 -2.89 8.95 24.61
CA VAL A 460 -1.86 8.38 25.50
C VAL A 460 -2.13 8.75 26.97
N TRP A 461 -2.51 10.00 27.22
CA TRP A 461 -2.81 10.51 28.55
C TRP A 461 -4.06 9.88 29.18
N GLU A 462 -5.16 9.86 28.46
CA GLU A 462 -6.45 9.35 28.95
C GLU A 462 -6.41 7.85 29.21
N GLN A 463 -5.79 7.09 28.31
CA GLN A 463 -5.66 5.63 28.40
C GLN A 463 -4.49 5.19 29.31
N LYS A 464 -3.81 6.14 29.96
CA LYS A 464 -2.69 5.95 30.90
C LYS A 464 -1.54 5.11 30.33
N CYS A 465 -1.33 5.14 29.01
CA CYS A 465 -0.35 4.29 28.33
C CYS A 465 1.08 4.58 28.83
N LEU A 466 1.87 3.53 29.07
CA LEU A 466 3.25 3.64 29.59
C LEU A 466 4.31 3.43 28.49
N VAL A 467 3.98 2.64 27.46
CA VAL A 467 4.90 2.26 26.38
C VAL A 467 4.28 2.62 25.02
N ILE A 468 5.09 3.23 24.15
CA ILE A 468 4.76 3.52 22.75
C ILE A 468 5.75 2.79 21.85
N VAL A 469 5.24 2.03 20.88
CA VAL A 469 6.00 1.17 19.97
C VAL A 469 5.83 1.65 18.53
N MET A 470 6.90 2.19 17.95
CA MET A 470 6.95 2.76 16.61
C MET A 470 7.70 1.83 15.64
N LEU A 471 6.94 1.20 14.74
CA LEU A 471 7.46 0.23 13.76
C LEU A 471 7.69 0.86 12.38
N THR A 472 8.07 2.14 12.32
CA THR A 472 8.26 2.87 11.07
C THR A 472 9.23 4.02 11.28
N ARG A 473 9.96 4.42 10.24
CA ARG A 473 10.66 5.71 10.22
C ARG A 473 9.64 6.79 9.86
N ILE A 474 9.87 8.04 10.26
CA ILE A 474 9.05 9.19 9.86
C ILE A 474 8.94 9.30 8.34
N MET A 475 10.04 9.02 7.64
CA MET A 475 10.11 8.99 6.18
C MET A 475 10.73 7.67 5.70
N GLU A 476 10.05 6.97 4.77
CA GLU A 476 10.52 5.74 4.12
C GLU A 476 10.36 5.91 2.59
N ARG A 477 11.42 5.65 1.81
CA ARG A 477 11.52 6.01 0.37
C ARG A 477 10.99 7.39 -0.01
N ASN A 478 11.31 8.44 0.77
CA ASN A 478 10.81 9.81 0.57
C ASN A 478 9.27 9.95 0.62
N ARG A 479 8.58 9.05 1.33
CA ARG A 479 7.15 9.21 1.68
C ARG A 479 7.02 9.36 3.19
N LEU A 480 6.27 10.37 3.63
CA LEU A 480 5.93 10.58 5.04
C LEU A 480 5.03 9.42 5.53
N LYS A 481 5.50 8.70 6.55
CA LYS A 481 4.84 7.54 7.15
C LYS A 481 4.19 7.86 8.49
N CYS A 482 4.80 8.77 9.24
CA CYS A 482 4.38 9.28 10.54
C CYS A 482 4.94 10.71 10.66
N GLU A 483 4.26 11.59 11.41
CA GLU A 483 4.81 12.90 11.79
C GLU A 483 5.90 12.78 12.86
N GLN A 484 6.75 13.80 13.01
CA GLN A 484 7.51 13.99 14.25
C GLN A 484 6.52 14.41 15.35
N TYR A 485 6.27 13.52 16.33
CA TYR A 485 5.32 13.76 17.42
C TYR A 485 5.98 13.69 18.81
N TRP A 486 7.31 13.62 18.87
CA TRP A 486 8.10 13.66 20.10
C TRP A 486 9.45 14.35 19.80
N PRO A 487 10.14 14.95 20.79
CA PRO A 487 11.45 15.56 20.57
C PRO A 487 12.50 14.49 20.28
N LEU A 488 13.34 14.69 19.26
CA LEU A 488 14.39 13.72 18.90
C LEU A 488 15.61 13.74 19.83
N GLU A 489 15.97 14.91 20.35
CA GLU A 489 17.22 15.14 21.09
C GLU A 489 16.98 15.11 22.61
N THR A 490 17.94 14.58 23.36
CA THR A 490 17.91 14.60 24.83
C THR A 490 17.87 16.05 25.35
N ASP A 491 17.13 16.27 26.44
CA ASP A 491 16.90 17.56 27.10
C ASP A 491 16.14 18.59 26.22
N THR A 492 15.51 18.14 25.13
CA THR A 492 14.62 18.98 24.29
C THR A 492 13.14 18.66 24.51
N TYR A 493 12.28 19.65 24.29
CA TYR A 493 10.83 19.53 24.49
C TYR A 493 10.03 20.14 23.33
N GLU A 494 8.86 19.56 23.09
CA GLU A 494 7.87 20.02 22.12
C GLU A 494 6.48 20.10 22.78
N THR A 495 5.59 20.93 22.23
CA THR A 495 4.25 21.16 22.79
C THR A 495 3.19 20.77 21.76
N TYR A 496 2.22 19.94 22.18
CA TYR A 496 1.09 19.50 21.37
C TYR A 496 -0.21 19.81 22.14
N ASP A 497 -0.96 20.79 21.65
CA ASP A 497 -2.08 21.44 22.35
C ASP A 497 -1.70 21.94 23.76
N HIS A 498 -2.05 21.16 24.80
CA HIS A 498 -1.79 21.44 26.21
C HIS A 498 -0.88 20.40 26.87
N PHE A 499 -0.31 19.49 26.08
CA PHE A 499 0.70 18.54 26.50
C PHE A 499 2.09 19.05 26.12
N VAL A 500 3.03 19.02 27.06
CA VAL A 500 4.46 19.19 26.78
C VAL A 500 5.11 17.83 26.86
N VAL A 501 5.89 17.48 25.84
CA VAL A 501 6.65 16.24 25.77
C VAL A 501 8.13 16.61 25.84
N HIS A 502 8.81 16.19 26.89
CA HIS A 502 10.24 16.42 27.11
C HIS A 502 10.99 15.09 27.00
N ASN A 503 12.00 15.01 26.13
CA ASN A 503 12.80 13.80 25.96
C ASN A 503 14.00 13.83 26.92
N SER A 504 13.91 13.13 28.04
CA SER A 504 14.92 13.18 29.11
C SER A 504 16.04 12.14 28.97
N CYS A 505 15.96 11.21 28.02
CA CYS A 505 17.04 10.24 27.75
C CYS A 505 16.83 9.50 26.43
N VAL A 506 17.82 9.54 25.53
CA VAL A 506 17.86 8.66 24.34
C VAL A 506 18.91 7.57 24.51
N LYS A 507 18.51 6.31 24.27
CA LYS A 507 19.38 5.12 24.26
C LYS A 507 19.28 4.43 22.91
N GLN A 508 20.37 4.47 22.14
CA GLN A 508 20.44 3.88 20.81
C GLN A 508 21.03 2.46 20.85
N SER A 509 20.36 1.51 20.21
CA SER A 509 20.87 0.17 19.90
C SER A 509 21.17 0.04 18.40
N SER A 510 21.80 -1.06 17.98
CA SER A 510 22.00 -1.40 16.57
C SER A 510 20.70 -1.53 15.77
N ASP A 511 19.58 -1.83 16.47
CA ASP A 511 18.35 -2.32 15.83
C ASP A 511 17.08 -1.55 16.23
N TYR A 512 17.16 -0.81 17.33
CA TYR A 512 16.09 0.05 17.83
C TYR A 512 16.63 1.25 18.62
N GLN A 513 15.80 2.27 18.81
CA GLN A 513 16.00 3.39 19.73
C GLN A 513 15.00 3.28 20.88
N VAL A 514 15.41 3.64 22.10
CA VAL A 514 14.51 3.89 23.24
C VAL A 514 14.68 5.34 23.67
N SER A 515 13.57 6.05 23.88
CA SER A 515 13.55 7.43 24.37
C SER A 515 12.64 7.51 25.60
N THR A 516 13.18 7.98 26.72
CA THR A 516 12.38 8.27 27.93
C THR A 516 11.73 9.64 27.75
N LEU A 517 10.41 9.69 27.67
CA LEU A 517 9.66 10.93 27.51
C LEU A 517 8.93 11.27 28.81
N ILE A 518 9.03 12.53 29.25
CA ILE A 518 8.20 13.09 30.32
C ILE A 518 7.04 13.83 29.64
N LEU A 519 5.83 13.30 29.80
CA LEU A 519 4.59 13.86 29.30
C LEU A 519 3.93 14.68 30.41
N LYS A 520 3.91 16.00 30.25
CA LYS A 520 3.31 16.96 31.18
C LYS A 520 1.96 17.45 30.66
N ASN A 521 0.93 17.46 31.50
CA ASN A 521 -0.36 18.08 31.20
C ASN A 521 -0.42 19.49 31.81
N ASN A 522 -0.36 20.54 30.99
CA ASN A 522 -0.36 21.92 31.47
C ASN A 522 -1.71 22.39 32.04
N LYS A 523 -2.81 21.63 31.87
CA LYS A 523 -4.11 21.94 32.51
C LYS A 523 -4.17 21.45 33.97
N THR A 524 -3.48 20.37 34.33
CA THR A 524 -3.52 19.77 35.68
C THR A 524 -2.21 19.93 36.46
N GLY A 525 -1.09 20.15 35.76
CA GLY A 525 0.25 20.16 36.35
C GLY A 525 0.88 18.77 36.53
N GLU A 526 0.11 17.68 36.31
CA GLU A 526 0.60 16.30 36.38
C GLU A 526 1.66 16.01 35.31
N GLU A 527 2.59 15.10 35.65
CA GLU A 527 3.62 14.57 34.76
C GLU A 527 3.64 13.04 34.81
N ARG A 528 3.96 12.39 33.70
CA ARG A 528 4.05 10.93 33.56
C ARG A 528 5.24 10.54 32.69
N VAL A 529 5.91 9.45 33.04
CA VAL A 529 7.02 8.89 32.25
C VAL A 529 6.46 7.91 31.22
N ILE A 530 6.90 8.05 29.97
CA ILE A 530 6.48 7.24 28.82
C ILE A 530 7.75 6.67 28.15
N GLN A 531 7.79 5.36 27.93
CA GLN A 531 8.86 4.70 27.20
C GLN A 531 8.53 4.64 25.71
N HIS A 532 9.21 5.44 24.88
CA HIS A 532 9.06 5.42 23.42
C HIS A 532 10.11 4.52 22.79
N MET A 533 9.68 3.54 21.99
CA MET A 533 10.56 2.55 21.36
C MET A 533 10.38 2.54 19.85
N GLN A 534 11.42 2.89 19.09
CA GLN A 534 11.39 2.86 17.63
C GLN A 534 12.25 1.72 17.08
N PHE A 535 11.63 0.79 16.34
CA PHE A 535 12.37 -0.27 15.64
C PHE A 535 12.89 0.24 14.29
N ILE A 536 14.21 0.31 14.13
CA ILE A 536 14.84 0.98 12.97
C ILE A 536 15.25 0.01 11.85
N ARG A 537 15.18 -1.31 12.09
CA ARG A 537 15.62 -2.36 11.16
C ARG A 537 14.58 -2.91 10.20
N TRP A 538 13.29 -2.59 10.38
CA TRP A 538 12.29 -3.09 9.43
C TRP A 538 12.59 -2.54 8.03
N PRO A 539 12.82 -3.39 7.01
CA PRO A 539 13.20 -2.94 5.68
C PRO A 539 12.06 -2.18 4.97
N ASP A 540 12.42 -1.27 4.06
CA ASP A 540 11.43 -0.56 3.24
C ASP A 540 10.57 -1.55 2.40
N TYR A 541 11.17 -2.64 1.93
CA TYR A 541 10.53 -3.75 1.20
C TYR A 541 10.34 -4.96 2.12
N GLY A 542 9.16 -5.58 2.10
CA GLY A 542 8.90 -6.87 2.75
C GLY A 542 9.02 -6.86 4.29
N VAL A 543 9.75 -7.86 4.79
CA VAL A 543 9.91 -8.24 6.20
C VAL A 543 11.40 -8.42 6.52
N PRO A 544 11.82 -8.40 7.81
CA PRO A 544 13.19 -8.75 8.17
C PRO A 544 13.56 -10.18 7.72
N HIS A 545 14.80 -10.39 7.25
CA HIS A 545 15.32 -11.71 6.86
C HIS A 545 15.62 -12.66 8.05
N LYS A 546 15.58 -12.14 9.27
CA LYS A 546 15.68 -12.90 10.52
C LYS A 546 14.82 -12.23 11.57
N ALA A 547 14.20 -13.02 12.43
CA ALA A 547 13.37 -12.53 13.52
C ALA A 547 14.19 -12.12 14.76
N GLU A 548 15.42 -12.60 14.96
CA GLU A 548 16.28 -12.35 16.12
C GLU A 548 16.20 -10.90 16.67
N ALA A 549 16.56 -9.90 15.86
CA ALA A 549 16.54 -8.49 16.26
C ALA A 549 15.13 -7.95 16.56
N PHE A 550 14.09 -8.54 15.95
CA PHE A 550 12.68 -8.20 16.18
C PHE A 550 12.14 -8.87 17.46
N LEU A 551 12.56 -10.11 17.75
CA LEU A 551 12.24 -10.84 18.98
C LEU A 551 12.94 -10.19 20.19
N GLN A 552 14.21 -9.78 20.05
CA GLN A 552 14.92 -9.01 21.06
C GLN A 552 14.26 -7.64 21.32
N PHE A 553 13.80 -6.96 20.26
CA PHE A 553 13.02 -5.72 20.40
C PHE A 553 11.70 -5.95 21.15
N LEU A 554 10.94 -6.98 20.78
CA LEU A 554 9.67 -7.32 21.42
C LEU A 554 9.85 -7.72 22.89
N SER A 555 10.89 -8.49 23.20
CA SER A 555 11.28 -8.82 24.57
C SER A 555 11.53 -7.55 25.39
N LYS A 556 12.29 -6.57 24.87
CA LYS A 556 12.54 -5.31 25.60
C LYS A 556 11.30 -4.39 25.69
N VAL A 557 10.37 -4.43 24.71
CA VAL A 557 9.04 -3.81 24.84
C VAL A 557 8.31 -4.37 26.06
N ARG A 558 8.28 -5.70 26.22
CA ARG A 558 7.64 -6.36 27.36
C ARG A 558 8.36 -6.12 28.69
N THR A 559 9.69 -6.08 28.71
CA THR A 559 10.42 -5.68 29.92
C THR A 559 10.08 -4.24 30.33
N LEU A 560 10.05 -3.28 29.40
CA LEU A 560 9.76 -1.87 29.70
C LEU A 560 8.31 -1.64 30.15
N GLN A 561 7.36 -2.41 29.63
CA GLN A 561 5.99 -2.44 30.16
C GLN A 561 5.98 -2.97 31.61
N ALA A 562 6.63 -4.10 31.88
CA ALA A 562 6.66 -4.69 33.22
C ALA A 562 7.35 -3.77 34.25
N GLU A 563 8.50 -3.19 33.89
CA GLU A 563 9.23 -2.18 34.66
C GLU A 563 8.30 -0.99 34.99
N ALA A 564 7.67 -0.37 34.00
CA ALA A 564 6.81 0.80 34.20
C ALA A 564 5.50 0.50 34.95
N VAL A 565 4.95 -0.72 34.84
CA VAL A 565 3.76 -1.14 35.59
C VAL A 565 4.10 -1.39 37.05
N GLN A 566 5.28 -1.96 37.34
CA GLN A 566 5.77 -2.11 38.71
C GLN A 566 5.97 -0.73 39.36
N ASP A 567 6.49 0.26 38.62
CA ASP A 567 6.69 1.64 39.11
C ASP A 567 5.36 2.37 39.43
N LEU A 568 4.22 1.97 38.85
CA LEU A 568 2.91 2.51 39.24
C LEU A 568 2.44 2.03 40.62
N GLY A 569 2.85 0.84 41.05
CA GLY A 569 2.43 0.22 42.31
C GLY A 569 0.91 0.27 42.54
N ASP A 570 0.51 0.56 43.78
CA ASP A 570 -0.88 0.65 44.22
C ASP A 570 -1.71 1.74 43.50
N SER A 571 -1.13 2.59 42.64
CA SER A 571 -1.91 3.53 41.83
C SER A 571 -2.60 2.83 40.65
N TRP A 572 -2.10 1.68 40.20
CA TRP A 572 -2.68 0.92 39.09
C TRP A 572 -3.71 -0.11 39.57
N HIS A 573 -4.96 0.08 39.13
CA HIS A 573 -6.12 -0.73 39.52
C HIS A 573 -6.74 -1.48 38.32
N GLY A 574 -5.96 -1.68 37.24
CA GLY A 574 -6.39 -2.41 36.05
C GLY A 574 -5.68 -3.75 35.92
N HIS A 575 -5.74 -4.33 34.72
CA HIS A 575 -5.12 -5.63 34.42
C HIS A 575 -3.64 -5.71 34.86
N PRO A 576 -3.15 -6.80 35.48
CA PRO A 576 -1.81 -6.87 36.06
C PRO A 576 -0.65 -6.70 35.06
N LEU A 577 -0.87 -6.92 33.76
CA LEU A 577 0.10 -6.61 32.69
C LEU A 577 0.04 -5.13 32.23
N GLY A 578 -0.67 -4.27 32.96
CA GLY A 578 -0.67 -2.82 32.79
C GLY A 578 -1.74 -2.23 31.86
N PRO A 579 -1.69 -0.91 31.66
CA PRO A 579 -2.48 -0.18 30.66
C PRO A 579 -2.05 -0.55 29.22
N PRO A 580 -2.86 -0.19 28.21
CA PRO A 580 -2.59 -0.58 26.82
C PRO A 580 -1.24 -0.07 26.31
N ILE A 581 -0.48 -0.94 25.63
CA ILE A 581 0.72 -0.54 24.87
C ILE A 581 0.26 0.10 23.55
N VAL A 582 0.70 1.33 23.25
CA VAL A 582 0.40 1.95 21.95
C VAL A 582 1.33 1.35 20.90
N VAL A 583 0.80 0.66 19.88
CA VAL A 583 1.58 0.06 18.80
C VAL A 583 1.17 0.66 17.45
N HIS A 584 2.11 1.33 16.79
CA HIS A 584 1.85 1.99 15.52
C HIS A 584 2.92 1.69 14.47
N CYS A 585 2.51 1.81 13.21
CA CYS A 585 3.42 1.89 12.08
C CYS A 585 3.00 3.13 11.26
N SER A 586 2.86 3.01 9.94
CA SER A 586 2.26 4.07 9.14
C SER A 586 0.72 3.99 9.12
N ALA A 587 0.15 2.81 8.92
CA ALA A 587 -1.30 2.60 8.81
C ALA A 587 -1.92 1.90 10.05
N GLY A 588 -1.11 1.39 10.98
CA GLY A 588 -1.60 0.69 12.17
C GLY A 588 -2.22 -0.68 11.91
N ILE A 589 -1.82 -1.36 10.83
CA ILE A 589 -2.37 -2.68 10.42
C ILE A 589 -1.30 -3.72 10.06
N GLY A 590 -0.32 -3.39 9.21
CA GLY A 590 0.69 -4.34 8.72
C GLY A 590 1.69 -4.74 9.81
N ARG A 591 2.80 -3.97 9.92
CA ARG A 591 3.85 -4.22 10.92
C ARG A 591 3.31 -4.28 12.37
N THR A 592 2.31 -3.44 12.67
CA THR A 592 1.55 -3.44 13.95
C THR A 592 0.89 -4.78 14.21
N GLY A 593 0.14 -5.32 13.24
CA GLY A 593 -0.47 -6.64 13.34
C GLY A 593 0.57 -7.75 13.47
N THR A 594 1.71 -7.65 12.77
CA THR A 594 2.79 -8.64 12.86
C THR A 594 3.38 -8.72 14.28
N LEU A 595 3.68 -7.57 14.91
CA LEU A 595 4.19 -7.54 16.28
C LEU A 595 3.20 -8.20 17.26
N ILE A 596 1.94 -7.78 17.19
CA ILE A 596 0.88 -8.27 18.09
C ILE A 596 0.58 -9.76 17.86
N THR A 597 0.61 -10.22 16.61
CA THR A 597 0.43 -11.65 16.28
C THR A 597 1.53 -12.52 16.86
N ILE A 598 2.79 -12.09 16.73
CA ILE A 598 3.95 -12.82 17.27
C ILE A 598 3.89 -12.83 18.81
N ASP A 599 3.67 -11.68 19.43
CA ASP A 599 3.58 -11.54 20.90
C ASP A 599 2.50 -12.43 21.52
N ILE A 600 1.29 -12.44 20.96
CA ILE A 600 0.17 -13.25 21.48
C ILE A 600 0.47 -14.75 21.37
N ASN A 601 1.15 -15.17 20.30
CA ASN A 601 1.53 -16.57 20.13
C ASN A 601 2.73 -16.98 21.00
N ILE A 602 3.67 -16.07 21.29
CA ILE A 602 4.75 -16.29 22.26
C ILE A 602 4.17 -16.52 23.67
N HIS A 603 3.33 -15.62 24.17
CA HIS A 603 2.73 -15.78 25.51
C HIS A 603 1.85 -17.04 25.61
N ARG A 604 1.17 -17.43 24.52
CA ARG A 604 0.40 -18.68 24.47
C ARG A 604 1.29 -19.93 24.46
N LEU A 605 2.41 -19.89 23.75
CA LEU A 605 3.40 -20.96 23.71
C LEU A 605 4.05 -21.15 25.10
N GLU A 606 4.32 -20.06 25.82
CA GLU A 606 4.88 -20.08 27.18
C GLU A 606 3.90 -20.59 28.24
N ASP A 607 2.60 -20.31 28.09
CA ASP A 607 1.55 -20.65 29.07
C ASP A 607 0.96 -22.06 28.87
N ILE A 608 0.77 -22.51 27.62
CA ILE A 608 0.14 -23.82 27.30
C ILE A 608 0.85 -24.61 26.19
N GLY A 609 2.06 -24.25 25.78
CA GLY A 609 2.84 -25.02 24.79
C GLY A 609 2.27 -25.04 23.37
N THR A 610 1.31 -24.17 23.04
CA THR A 610 0.67 -24.14 21.71
C THR A 610 0.62 -22.74 21.10
N VAL A 611 0.55 -22.70 19.77
CA VAL A 611 0.32 -21.49 18.96
C VAL A 611 -0.94 -21.65 18.10
N ASN A 612 -1.52 -20.53 17.67
CA ASN A 612 -2.53 -20.51 16.63
C ASN A 612 -2.45 -19.19 15.83
N THR A 613 -1.47 -19.10 14.92
CA THR A 613 -1.24 -17.91 14.09
C THR A 613 -2.49 -17.53 13.28
N TYR A 614 -3.16 -18.52 12.67
CA TYR A 614 -4.36 -18.34 11.83
C TYR A 614 -5.50 -17.66 12.61
N GLN A 615 -5.93 -18.26 13.74
CA GLN A 615 -7.01 -17.68 14.54
C GLN A 615 -6.58 -16.42 15.29
N THR A 616 -5.29 -16.27 15.64
CA THR A 616 -4.78 -15.01 16.22
C THR A 616 -4.96 -13.85 15.25
N VAL A 617 -4.55 -14.00 13.98
CA VAL A 617 -4.72 -12.93 12.99
C VAL A 617 -6.20 -12.62 12.74
N ARG A 618 -7.08 -13.63 12.72
CA ARG A 618 -8.54 -13.42 12.59
C ARG A 618 -9.15 -12.69 13.79
N LYS A 619 -8.79 -13.07 15.02
CA LYS A 619 -9.21 -12.41 16.27
C LYS A 619 -8.71 -10.95 16.33
N ILE A 620 -7.47 -10.68 15.91
CA ILE A 620 -6.97 -9.30 15.75
C ILE A 620 -7.78 -8.54 14.67
N ARG A 621 -8.10 -9.16 13.53
CA ARG A 621 -8.84 -8.53 12.41
C ARG A 621 -10.31 -8.21 12.70
N SER A 622 -10.91 -8.75 13.77
CA SER A 622 -12.22 -8.30 14.27
C SER A 622 -12.14 -7.13 15.25
N GLN A 623 -10.96 -6.81 15.80
CA GLN A 623 -10.71 -5.64 16.64
C GLN A 623 -10.03 -4.48 15.90
N ARG A 624 -9.08 -4.76 15.01
CA ARG A 624 -8.44 -3.79 14.09
C ARG A 624 -8.49 -4.33 12.67
N ALA A 625 -9.41 -3.80 11.88
CA ALA A 625 -9.65 -4.19 10.49
C ALA A 625 -8.35 -4.24 9.67
N PHE A 626 -8.27 -5.18 8.72
CA PHE A 626 -7.16 -5.33 7.77
C PHE A 626 -5.76 -5.56 8.38
N SER A 627 -5.67 -5.92 9.67
CA SER A 627 -4.40 -6.30 10.32
C SER A 627 -3.74 -7.49 9.61
N ILE A 628 -2.40 -7.45 9.53
CA ILE A 628 -1.57 -8.13 8.53
C ILE A 628 -1.98 -7.72 7.11
N GLN A 629 -1.11 -6.98 6.42
CA GLN A 629 -1.46 -6.29 5.17
C GLN A 629 -0.97 -7.01 3.91
N VAL A 630 0.10 -7.81 4.00
CA VAL A 630 0.66 -8.56 2.87
C VAL A 630 1.00 -10.00 3.26
N PRO A 631 0.99 -10.97 2.32
CA PRO A 631 1.21 -12.38 2.64
C PRO A 631 2.54 -12.65 3.37
N ASP A 632 3.62 -11.95 3.00
CA ASP A 632 4.93 -12.15 3.62
C ASP A 632 4.98 -11.74 5.10
N GLN A 633 4.08 -10.85 5.55
CA GLN A 633 3.93 -10.52 6.98
C GLN A 633 3.28 -11.67 7.77
N TYR A 634 2.42 -12.49 7.13
CA TYR A 634 1.86 -13.71 7.73
C TYR A 634 2.93 -14.80 7.80
N VAL A 635 3.67 -15.02 6.70
CA VAL A 635 4.80 -15.96 6.65
C VAL A 635 5.84 -15.63 7.74
N PHE A 636 6.20 -14.35 7.89
CA PHE A 636 7.13 -13.90 8.94
C PHE A 636 6.63 -14.16 10.36
N CYS A 637 5.31 -14.13 10.62
CA CYS A 637 4.78 -14.50 11.95
C CYS A 637 5.11 -15.96 12.30
N HIS A 638 4.96 -16.88 11.34
CA HIS A 638 5.29 -18.30 11.53
C HIS A 638 6.79 -18.53 11.69
N LEU A 639 7.61 -17.92 10.82
CA LEU A 639 9.08 -18.04 10.89
C LEU A 639 9.64 -17.46 12.20
N ALA A 640 9.12 -16.33 12.67
CA ALA A 640 9.51 -15.73 13.94
C ALA A 640 9.18 -16.60 15.16
N LEU A 641 8.08 -17.36 15.12
CA LEU A 641 7.72 -18.30 16.18
C LEU A 641 8.64 -19.53 16.19
N ILE A 642 9.03 -20.04 15.02
CA ILE A 642 10.02 -21.12 14.90
C ILE A 642 11.40 -20.63 15.40
N GLU A 643 11.83 -19.44 14.99
CA GLU A 643 13.10 -18.85 15.44
C GLU A 643 13.09 -18.57 16.95
N TYR A 644 11.97 -18.12 17.52
CA TYR A 644 11.80 -17.99 18.97
C TYR A 644 11.92 -19.33 19.70
N ALA A 645 11.28 -20.37 19.16
CA ALA A 645 11.30 -21.71 19.75
C ALA A 645 12.70 -22.36 19.67
N VAL A 646 13.46 -22.13 18.60
CA VAL A 646 14.86 -22.56 18.51
C VAL A 646 15.72 -21.80 19.53
N ASN A 647 15.59 -20.47 19.60
CA ASN A 647 16.36 -19.64 20.53
C ASN A 647 16.02 -19.90 22.02
N THR A 648 14.83 -20.42 22.33
CA THR A 648 14.45 -20.86 23.68
C THR A 648 14.65 -22.36 23.95
N GLY A 649 15.23 -23.11 22.99
CA GLY A 649 15.54 -24.53 23.15
C GLY A 649 14.34 -25.48 23.07
N GLN A 650 13.17 -24.98 22.67
CA GLN A 650 11.96 -25.77 22.42
C GLN A 650 12.01 -26.49 21.06
N LEU A 651 12.81 -25.99 20.11
CA LEU A 651 13.08 -26.62 18.81
C LEU A 651 14.58 -26.79 18.55
N GLN A 652 14.92 -27.80 17.76
CA GLN A 652 16.28 -28.04 17.28
C GLN A 652 16.67 -27.08 16.14
N ASN A 653 17.93 -26.63 16.08
CA ASN A 653 18.42 -25.65 15.09
C ASN A 653 18.14 -25.99 13.61
N LYS A 654 17.95 -27.28 13.27
CA LYS A 654 17.55 -27.80 11.94
C LYS A 654 16.29 -27.14 11.34
N TRP A 655 15.52 -26.43 12.15
CA TRP A 655 14.29 -25.76 11.72
C TRP A 655 14.52 -24.31 11.24
N LEU A 656 15.73 -23.76 11.40
CA LEU A 656 16.07 -22.41 10.88
C LEU A 656 16.31 -22.40 9.37
N ASP A 657 16.71 -23.53 8.77
CA ASP A 657 17.07 -23.61 7.35
C ASP A 657 15.86 -23.65 6.39
N LEU A 658 14.62 -23.50 6.91
CA LEU A 658 13.36 -23.53 6.15
C LEU A 658 13.22 -22.42 5.09
N GLU A 659 14.07 -21.39 5.10
CA GLU A 659 14.12 -20.39 4.03
C GLU A 659 14.91 -20.84 2.79
N SER A 660 15.72 -21.90 2.89
CA SER A 660 16.72 -22.26 1.86
C SER A 660 16.19 -23.02 0.65
N ASP A 661 14.95 -23.53 0.70
CA ASP A 661 14.23 -24.04 -0.48
C ASP A 661 13.97 -22.86 -1.43
N SER A 662 14.68 -22.85 -2.56
CA SER A 662 14.61 -21.78 -3.56
C SER A 662 13.24 -21.69 -4.23
N ASP A 663 12.83 -20.46 -4.58
CA ASP A 663 11.67 -20.16 -5.42
C ASP A 663 11.97 -20.53 -6.89
N SER A 664 12.32 -21.80 -7.13
CA SER A 664 12.73 -22.39 -8.41
C SER A 664 11.76 -23.51 -8.83
N ASP A 665 10.49 -23.16 -9.00
CA ASP A 665 9.42 -23.93 -9.66
C ASP A 665 8.17 -23.03 -9.78
N ASP A 666 8.18 -22.11 -10.77
CA ASP A 666 7.03 -21.49 -11.49
C ASP A 666 7.56 -20.37 -12.42
#